data_AF-A0A660R214-F1
#
_entry.id   AF-A0A660R214-F1
#
_cell.length_a   1.000
_cell.length_b   1.000
_cell.length_c   1.000
_cell.angle_alpha   90.00
_cell.angle_beta   90.00
_cell.angle_gamma   90.00
#
_symmetry.space_group_name_H-M   'P 1'
#
loop_
_entity.id
_entity.type
_entity.pdbx_description
1 polymer ?
#
loop_
_entity_poly.entity_id
_entity_poly.type
_entity_poly.pdbx_seq_one_letter_code
_entity_poly.pdbx_strand_id
1 'polypeptide(L)'
;SPEGDQDDDQLPDWWELKYFQSETNANPSIDSDYDGANNLAEFIAGTDPTNATSRLAVTISPGNAITQTNAEMILHWEAVSNRVYSVFSADNLGAAFTNTSPGLPAPINTYTDDTARVSSHRFYKIGVELNDYLLQGTSGTAPANAFTSSVGGDNLEFITSGKPAIDSLSLSTNPVHQGSSTRLTAHNMLDVDGIKTLEIYADLNGNGIPESGELIHIETDTDVPLVLKGKTWEFTVSDYSLDHGIKAPENLNVIRFSNLTTPQSVTLQTIAGVTARLNRPEIFIENHKNYMLLDDLAVNYGITYTRNDDFWWYVENYKDDVNSQYILYDISDPHSMMAAGSLAGIFDAAAVDVSLESGFISKGYTLLMDVRGKDEVWVYNNYWKYFTDRSVIAANINPYLMDWSCAVKSMMTVGISKSFSDQLYDNIVPNSPRYGPWELWATGEHDNVSLMTQHGMYGGNYANTLNVPVYAGMINHKPEISFEQKIRSETYSTEPNVHYVTFIMSDMDNTELLTSGAWFNPNYNHPRRGAFNMGWAMSPVMFKNAPTAAEKFYRTASDKDCFVTCLSGMGFMYPSEMSQATLNKHCQQLGNYMQRGDLRITLVQDWSTIDSAYLNNVMAPYMEIDHLDAIIFDDGSQSLTRPIWYMGKPIIPMRHALWEGIGTSSSVAAAINAKPTEPTALDSYSVVYVHTWTRDLDDVFATIELLDDNVRVVTPEELVQQIYLNNAN
;
A
#
# COMPACT_ATOMS: atom_id res chain seq x y z
N SER A 1 -25.85 22.19 1.14
CA SER A 1 -25.98 22.52 2.57
C SER A 1 -24.95 21.73 3.34
N PRO A 2 -24.61 22.12 4.58
CA PRO A 2 -24.20 21.11 5.54
C PRO A 2 -25.21 19.95 5.49
N GLU A 3 -24.74 18.73 5.77
CA GLU A 3 -25.56 17.51 5.91
C GLU A 3 -26.92 17.87 6.51
N GLY A 4 -28.04 17.42 5.90
CA GLY A 4 -29.40 17.95 6.13
C GLY A 4 -29.63 18.53 7.53
N ASP A 5 -30.02 19.80 7.58
CA ASP A 5 -30.53 20.55 8.73
C ASP A 5 -31.75 21.29 8.17
N GLN A 6 -32.92 20.66 8.26
CA GLN A 6 -34.12 21.05 7.53
C GLN A 6 -34.77 22.32 8.12
N ASP A 7 -34.54 22.61 9.39
CA ASP A 7 -35.05 23.81 10.07
C ASP A 7 -33.97 24.86 10.43
N ASP A 8 -32.72 24.65 9.96
CA ASP A 8 -31.57 25.55 10.06
C ASP A 8 -31.21 25.93 11.52
N ASP A 9 -31.34 24.99 12.45
CA ASP A 9 -31.18 25.23 13.88
C ASP A 9 -29.80 24.84 14.47
N GLN A 10 -28.88 24.38 13.61
CA GLN A 10 -27.53 23.87 13.89
C GLN A 10 -27.48 22.46 14.49
N LEU A 11 -28.62 21.76 14.56
CA LEU A 11 -28.68 20.32 14.80
C LEU A 11 -28.90 19.61 13.45
N PRO A 12 -28.08 18.59 13.11
CA PRO A 12 -28.32 17.84 11.87
C PRO A 12 -29.57 16.95 11.97
N ASP A 13 -30.32 16.84 10.87
CA ASP A 13 -31.51 16.01 10.67
C ASP A 13 -31.27 14.57 11.17
N TRP A 14 -30.10 14.00 10.89
CA TRP A 14 -29.76 12.63 11.30
C TRP A 14 -29.66 12.49 12.82
N TRP A 15 -29.17 13.52 13.51
CA TRP A 15 -29.02 13.53 14.96
C TRP A 15 -30.39 13.73 15.61
N GLU A 16 -31.20 14.64 15.08
CA GLU A 16 -32.57 14.83 15.53
C GLU A 16 -33.44 13.58 15.32
N LEU A 17 -33.33 12.93 14.15
CA LEU A 17 -34.00 11.67 13.86
C LEU A 17 -33.63 10.57 14.85
N LYS A 18 -32.34 10.49 15.21
CA LYS A 18 -31.83 9.48 16.14
C LYS A 18 -32.44 9.61 17.53
N TYR A 19 -32.52 10.83 18.07
CA TYR A 19 -32.90 11.05 19.48
C TYR A 19 -34.35 11.49 19.68
N PHE A 20 -34.94 12.18 18.70
CA PHE A 20 -36.28 12.78 18.78
C PHE A 20 -37.27 12.24 17.74
N GLN A 21 -36.84 11.32 16.86
CA GLN A 21 -37.68 10.67 15.84
C GLN A 21 -38.32 11.67 14.86
N SER A 22 -37.66 12.80 14.63
CA SER A 22 -38.11 13.90 13.78
C SER A 22 -36.91 14.69 13.28
N GLU A 23 -37.02 15.30 12.10
CA GLU A 23 -35.97 16.12 11.45
C GLU A 23 -36.09 17.63 11.75
N THR A 24 -36.94 18.03 12.72
CA THR A 24 -37.24 19.47 12.96
C THR A 24 -37.83 19.77 14.35
N ASN A 25 -37.65 18.88 15.33
CA ASN A 25 -38.37 18.99 16.62
C ASN A 25 -37.44 19.02 17.83
N ALA A 26 -36.13 18.83 17.63
CA ALA A 26 -35.17 18.97 18.72
C ALA A 26 -34.81 20.45 18.87
N ASN A 27 -35.31 21.12 19.91
CA ASN A 27 -34.92 22.52 20.10
C ASN A 27 -33.48 22.61 20.69
N PRO A 28 -32.51 23.29 20.05
CA PRO A 28 -31.10 23.32 20.45
C PRO A 28 -30.87 23.97 21.82
N SER A 29 -31.80 24.82 22.25
CA SER A 29 -31.73 25.52 23.53
C SER A 29 -32.42 24.79 24.69
N ILE A 30 -33.08 23.67 24.42
CA ILE A 30 -33.75 22.86 25.46
C ILE A 30 -32.78 21.82 25.99
N ASP A 31 -32.76 21.69 27.31
CA ASP A 31 -32.19 20.58 28.05
C ASP A 31 -33.30 19.54 28.22
N SER A 32 -33.28 18.50 27.39
CA SER A 32 -34.41 17.58 27.20
C SER A 32 -34.48 16.51 28.30
N ASP A 33 -33.35 16.16 28.90
CA ASP A 33 -33.23 15.15 29.95
C ASP A 33 -32.91 15.73 31.34
N TYR A 34 -32.79 17.06 31.44
CA TYR A 34 -32.62 17.84 32.67
C TYR A 34 -31.28 17.62 33.38
N ASP A 35 -30.22 17.39 32.61
CA ASP A 35 -28.87 17.14 33.14
C ASP A 35 -28.00 18.42 33.22
N GLY A 36 -28.49 19.53 32.69
CA GLY A 36 -27.84 20.83 32.66
C GLY A 36 -27.15 21.19 31.35
N ALA A 37 -27.11 20.29 30.37
CA ALA A 37 -26.67 20.56 28.99
C ALA A 37 -27.88 20.69 28.06
N ASN A 38 -27.84 21.65 27.13
CA ASN A 38 -28.87 21.75 26.11
C ASN A 38 -28.55 20.85 24.90
N ASN A 39 -29.54 20.56 24.07
CA ASN A 39 -29.42 19.67 22.92
C ASN A 39 -28.24 20.02 21.99
N LEU A 40 -27.93 21.31 21.81
CA LEU A 40 -26.77 21.73 21.01
C LEU A 40 -25.43 21.39 21.68
N ALA A 41 -25.32 21.61 22.99
CA ALA A 41 -24.13 21.21 23.74
C ALA A 41 -23.95 19.69 23.75
N GLU A 42 -25.04 18.95 23.86
CA GLU A 42 -25.05 17.48 23.78
C GLU A 42 -24.58 16.98 22.42
N PHE A 43 -25.06 17.58 21.33
CA PHE A 43 -24.60 17.28 19.97
C PHE A 43 -23.08 17.51 19.81
N ILE A 44 -22.60 18.67 20.27
CA ILE A 44 -21.17 19.03 20.21
C ILE A 44 -20.34 18.05 21.04
N ALA A 45 -20.77 17.74 22.26
CA ALA A 45 -20.08 16.82 23.17
C ALA A 45 -20.16 15.35 22.73
N GLY A 46 -21.11 15.00 21.87
CA GLY A 46 -21.34 13.64 21.41
C GLY A 46 -22.09 12.77 22.43
N THR A 47 -22.90 13.39 23.28
CA THR A 47 -23.69 12.75 24.33
C THR A 47 -25.16 12.55 23.90
N ASP A 48 -25.90 11.71 24.63
CA ASP A 48 -27.29 11.37 24.36
C ASP A 48 -28.25 12.35 25.08
N PRO A 49 -28.96 13.23 24.35
CA PRO A 49 -29.82 14.29 24.93
C PRO A 49 -31.10 13.75 25.58
N THR A 50 -31.32 12.43 25.57
CA THR A 50 -32.48 11.77 26.20
C THR A 50 -32.09 10.99 27.46
N ASN A 51 -30.81 11.01 27.83
CA ASN A 51 -30.26 10.21 28.91
C ASN A 51 -29.33 11.04 29.80
N ALA A 52 -29.87 11.53 30.92
CA ALA A 52 -29.17 12.37 31.89
C ALA A 52 -27.92 11.75 32.55
N THR A 53 -27.60 10.49 32.25
CA THR A 53 -26.34 9.85 32.68
C THR A 53 -25.21 10.00 31.66
N SER A 54 -25.54 10.24 30.39
CA SER A 54 -24.62 10.47 29.29
C SER A 54 -24.17 11.93 29.28
N ARG A 55 -23.04 12.24 29.92
CA ARG A 55 -22.52 13.62 30.00
C ARG A 55 -21.03 13.66 29.76
N LEU A 56 -20.52 14.79 29.26
CA LEU A 56 -19.08 15.04 29.22
C LEU A 56 -18.55 15.22 30.65
N ALA A 57 -18.03 14.14 31.22
CA ALA A 57 -17.49 14.11 32.56
C ALA A 57 -15.95 14.13 32.55
N VAL A 58 -15.39 14.81 33.54
CA VAL A 58 -13.95 14.81 33.80
C VAL A 58 -13.71 14.15 35.14
N THR A 59 -12.81 13.17 35.18
CA THR A 59 -12.31 12.58 36.41
C THR A 59 -10.85 12.97 36.61
N ILE A 60 -10.40 13.07 37.86
CA ILE A 60 -9.03 13.45 38.20
C ILE A 60 -8.43 12.35 39.07
N SER A 61 -7.23 11.90 38.71
CA SER A 61 -6.46 10.93 39.48
C SER A 61 -5.06 11.48 39.79
N PRO A 62 -4.46 11.12 40.94
CA PRO A 62 -3.07 11.49 41.25
C PRO A 62 -2.08 10.75 40.35
N GLY A 63 -1.02 11.42 39.91
CA GLY A 63 0.17 10.82 39.30
C GLY A 63 1.15 10.23 40.32
N ASN A 64 2.29 9.70 39.86
CA ASN A 64 3.18 8.84 40.67
C ASN A 64 4.05 9.59 41.71
N ALA A 65 3.89 10.90 41.86
CA ALA A 65 4.70 11.71 42.79
C ALA A 65 4.17 11.69 44.25
N ILE A 66 4.66 10.74 45.05
CA ILE A 66 4.50 10.76 46.52
C ILE A 66 5.56 11.71 47.13
N THR A 67 5.34 13.03 47.03
CA THR A 67 5.81 13.99 48.05
C THR A 67 4.77 15.09 48.23
N GLN A 68 4.42 15.38 49.49
CA GLN A 68 3.22 16.09 49.94
C GLN A 68 3.12 17.60 49.60
N THR A 69 3.74 18.08 48.52
CA THR A 69 3.62 19.49 48.11
C THR A 69 3.42 19.75 46.61
N ASN A 70 3.54 18.76 45.72
CA ASN A 70 3.28 18.89 44.27
C ASN A 70 2.87 17.53 43.66
N ALA A 71 1.66 17.07 43.95
CA ALA A 71 1.15 15.85 43.31
C ALA A 71 0.72 16.18 41.87
N GLU A 72 1.27 15.47 40.89
CA GLU A 72 0.80 15.45 39.51
C GLU A 72 -0.70 15.12 39.48
N MET A 73 -1.47 15.81 38.65
CA MET A 73 -2.90 15.55 38.47
C MET A 73 -3.16 15.14 37.03
N ILE A 74 -3.74 13.96 36.85
CA ILE A 74 -4.11 13.45 35.52
C ILE A 74 -5.63 13.60 35.39
N LEU A 75 -6.05 14.40 34.43
CA LEU A 75 -7.44 14.54 34.00
C LEU A 75 -7.75 13.43 33.00
N HIS A 76 -8.93 12.85 33.12
CA HIS A 76 -9.49 11.87 32.18
C HIS A 76 -10.90 12.28 31.79
N TRP A 77 -11.25 12.14 30.52
CA TRP A 77 -12.61 12.29 30.01
C TRP A 77 -12.92 11.16 29.01
N GLU A 78 -14.18 11.03 28.58
CA GLU A 78 -14.51 10.14 27.46
C GLU A 78 -14.45 10.94 26.16
N ALA A 79 -13.57 10.51 25.24
CA ALA A 79 -13.41 11.16 23.94
C ALA A 79 -14.33 10.51 22.90
N VAL A 80 -15.05 11.34 22.14
CA VAL A 80 -15.93 10.92 21.05
C VAL A 80 -15.30 11.35 19.72
N SER A 81 -15.30 10.46 18.73
CA SER A 81 -14.76 10.74 17.38
C SER A 81 -15.31 12.04 16.78
N ASN A 82 -14.52 12.69 15.91
CA ASN A 82 -14.82 13.98 15.26
C ASN A 82 -14.95 15.19 16.19
N ARG A 83 -14.44 15.11 17.42
CA ARG A 83 -14.37 16.24 18.36
C ARG A 83 -12.94 16.62 18.67
N VAL A 84 -12.76 17.88 19.02
CA VAL A 84 -11.49 18.43 19.51
C VAL A 84 -11.73 18.96 20.93
N TYR A 85 -10.85 18.56 21.85
CA TYR A 85 -10.92 18.93 23.25
C TYR A 85 -9.91 20.02 23.59
N SER A 86 -10.22 20.82 24.61
CA SER A 86 -9.30 21.81 25.17
C SER A 86 -9.33 21.74 26.70
N VAL A 87 -8.16 21.76 27.33
CA VAL A 87 -8.03 21.80 28.79
C VAL A 87 -7.85 23.24 29.22
N PHE A 88 -8.75 23.72 30.06
CA PHE A 88 -8.64 25.01 30.71
C PHE A 88 -8.38 24.85 32.19
N SER A 89 -7.67 25.82 32.78
CA SER A 89 -7.40 25.85 34.21
C SER A 89 -7.49 27.24 34.83
N ALA A 90 -7.77 27.29 36.12
CA ALA A 90 -7.78 28.49 36.96
C ALA A 90 -7.36 28.17 38.40
N ASP A 91 -6.73 29.13 39.09
CA ASP A 91 -6.33 28.96 40.50
C ASP A 91 -7.50 29.15 41.49
N ASN A 92 -8.63 29.68 41.03
CA ASN A 92 -9.88 29.76 41.80
C ASN A 92 -11.09 29.84 40.86
N LEU A 93 -12.26 29.37 41.32
CA LEU A 93 -13.50 29.33 40.52
C LEU A 93 -14.02 30.71 40.08
N GLY A 94 -13.58 31.80 40.71
CA GLY A 94 -13.97 33.17 40.35
C GLY A 94 -13.06 33.83 39.31
N ALA A 95 -11.94 33.20 38.96
CA ALA A 95 -11.00 33.69 37.96
C ALA A 95 -11.36 33.18 36.55
N ALA A 96 -10.90 33.90 35.53
CA ALA A 96 -11.03 33.44 34.16
C ALA A 96 -10.20 32.17 33.95
N PHE A 97 -10.83 31.16 33.35
CA PHE A 97 -10.15 29.93 32.93
C PHE A 97 -9.23 30.21 31.75
N THR A 98 -7.98 29.78 31.86
CA THR A 98 -6.95 29.93 30.82
C THR A 98 -6.79 28.64 30.05
N ASN A 99 -6.76 28.72 28.71
CA ASN A 99 -6.56 27.54 27.88
C ASN A 99 -5.12 27.04 28.06
N THR A 100 -4.98 25.89 28.70
CA THR A 100 -3.70 25.28 29.09
C THR A 100 -3.23 24.26 28.05
N SER A 101 -4.18 23.63 27.35
CA SER A 101 -3.88 22.69 26.28
C SER A 101 -5.03 22.72 25.26
N PRO A 102 -4.92 23.55 24.21
CA PRO A 102 -5.89 23.55 23.12
C PRO A 102 -5.66 22.39 22.15
N GLY A 103 -6.70 22.02 21.40
CA GLY A 103 -6.51 21.25 20.17
C GLY A 103 -6.18 19.77 20.37
N LEU A 104 -6.82 19.11 21.33
CA LEU A 104 -6.65 17.67 21.60
C LEU A 104 -7.71 16.87 20.81
N PRO A 105 -7.43 16.38 19.58
CA PRO A 105 -8.40 15.61 18.81
C PRO A 105 -8.67 14.25 19.47
N ALA A 106 -9.91 13.78 19.39
CA ALA A 106 -10.21 12.38 19.70
C ALA A 106 -9.28 11.43 18.90
N PRO A 107 -8.78 10.32 19.49
CA PRO A 107 -9.21 9.73 20.75
C PRO A 107 -8.46 10.22 22.00
N ILE A 108 -7.70 11.33 21.93
CA ILE A 108 -7.02 11.86 23.12
C ILE A 108 -8.06 12.17 24.20
N ASN A 109 -7.87 11.54 25.36
CA ASN A 109 -8.85 11.52 26.44
C ASN A 109 -8.22 11.75 27.83
N THR A 110 -6.93 12.10 27.87
CA THR A 110 -6.21 12.39 29.12
C THR A 110 -5.30 13.61 29.00
N TYR A 111 -5.06 14.28 30.12
CA TYR A 111 -4.10 15.39 30.24
C TYR A 111 -3.41 15.36 31.60
N THR A 112 -2.07 15.40 31.61
CA THR A 112 -1.28 15.46 32.83
C THR A 112 -0.86 16.90 33.10
N ASP A 113 -1.26 17.42 34.26
CA ASP A 113 -0.76 18.70 34.75
C ASP A 113 0.46 18.48 35.66
N ASP A 114 1.64 18.82 35.15
CA ASP A 114 2.96 18.60 35.76
C ASP A 114 3.61 19.88 36.31
N THR A 115 2.91 21.02 36.28
CA THR A 115 3.53 22.29 36.69
C THR A 115 3.75 22.33 38.20
N ALA A 116 4.99 22.55 38.64
CA ALA A 116 5.34 22.78 40.05
C ALA A 116 4.75 24.11 40.57
N ARG A 117 4.05 24.11 41.72
CA ARG A 117 3.23 25.26 42.13
C ARG A 117 3.33 25.66 43.60
N VAL A 118 2.88 26.90 43.83
CA VAL A 118 2.83 27.57 45.15
C VAL A 118 1.38 27.73 45.65
N SER A 119 0.37 27.53 44.79
CA SER A 119 -1.05 27.56 45.16
C SER A 119 -1.53 26.19 45.64
N SER A 120 -2.45 26.15 46.61
CA SER A 120 -2.95 24.90 47.21
C SER A 120 -4.13 24.26 46.46
N HIS A 121 -4.67 24.92 45.42
CA HIS A 121 -5.85 24.47 44.68
C HIS A 121 -5.78 24.90 43.21
N ARG A 122 -6.28 24.05 42.31
CA ARG A 122 -6.50 24.35 40.89
C ARG A 122 -7.81 23.75 40.44
N PHE A 123 -8.48 24.46 39.54
CA PHE A 123 -9.75 24.06 38.95
C PHE A 123 -9.53 23.84 37.46
N TYR A 124 -10.17 22.81 36.92
CA TYR A 124 -10.07 22.47 35.51
C TYR A 124 -11.45 22.49 34.85
N LYS A 125 -11.45 22.80 33.56
CA LYS A 125 -12.61 22.71 32.68
C LYS A 125 -12.16 22.09 31.37
N ILE A 126 -12.89 21.10 30.87
CA ILE A 126 -12.73 20.61 29.50
C ILE A 126 -13.70 21.37 28.60
N GLY A 127 -13.19 21.93 27.51
CA GLY A 127 -13.99 22.38 26.38
C GLY A 127 -13.98 21.31 25.29
N VAL A 128 -15.07 21.23 24.55
CA VAL A 128 -15.22 20.36 23.39
C VAL A 128 -15.84 21.18 22.26
N GLU A 129 -15.35 20.96 21.05
CA GLU A 129 -15.88 21.52 19.83
C GLU A 129 -15.97 20.43 18.76
N LEU A 130 -16.91 20.61 17.82
CA LEU A 130 -16.93 19.78 16.63
C LEU A 130 -15.67 20.07 15.82
N ASN A 131 -15.05 19.03 15.28
CA ASN A 131 -13.94 19.22 14.37
C ASN A 131 -14.51 19.85 13.08
N ASP A 132 -14.31 21.17 12.92
CA ASP A 132 -14.87 22.03 11.85
C ASP A 132 -14.49 21.63 10.41
N TYR A 133 -13.84 20.49 10.24
CA TYR A 133 -13.51 19.88 8.96
C TYR A 133 -14.68 19.47 8.08
N LEU A 134 -15.91 19.45 8.62
CA LEU A 134 -17.10 18.93 7.92
C LEU A 134 -18.22 19.96 7.69
N LEU A 135 -18.10 21.22 8.14
CA LEU A 135 -19.20 22.20 8.02
C LEU A 135 -18.90 23.50 7.27
N GLN A 136 -17.66 23.77 6.83
CA GLN A 136 -17.37 24.97 6.02
C GLN A 136 -16.82 24.63 4.64
N GLY A 137 -17.71 24.65 3.64
CA GLY A 137 -17.34 24.79 2.24
C GLY A 137 -16.78 26.18 1.95
N THR A 138 -15.55 26.47 2.38
CA THR A 138 -14.64 27.46 1.77
C THR A 138 -13.21 27.16 2.21
N SER A 139 -12.32 27.01 1.23
CA SER A 139 -10.85 27.06 1.32
C SER A 139 -10.25 27.32 2.72
N GLY A 140 -9.86 26.25 3.41
CA GLY A 140 -9.20 26.28 4.71
C GLY A 140 -8.57 24.92 5.00
N THR A 141 -7.36 24.94 5.54
CA THR A 141 -6.37 23.86 5.67
C THR A 141 -6.56 22.95 6.89
N ALA A 142 -6.26 21.65 6.72
CA ALA A 142 -6.49 20.63 7.73
C ALA A 142 -5.35 20.52 8.70
N PRO A 143 -5.58 20.39 10.02
CA PRO A 143 -4.54 19.96 10.91
C PRO A 143 -4.45 18.43 10.83
N ALA A 144 -3.34 17.94 10.28
CA ALA A 144 -2.84 16.60 10.57
C ALA A 144 -1.36 16.72 10.98
N ASN A 145 -0.93 15.76 11.80
CA ASN A 145 0.44 15.44 12.23
C ASN A 145 0.81 15.93 13.64
N ALA A 146 0.30 15.22 14.65
CA ALA A 146 0.92 15.20 15.98
C ALA A 146 2.05 14.14 15.96
N PHE A 147 3.29 14.59 16.00
CA PHE A 147 4.44 13.72 16.27
C PHE A 147 4.37 13.19 17.71
N THR A 148 4.50 11.89 17.92
CA THR A 148 4.79 11.31 19.24
C THR A 148 6.29 11.08 19.38
N SER A 149 6.86 11.44 20.52
CA SER A 149 8.23 11.04 20.88
C SER A 149 8.13 9.83 21.80
N SER A 150 8.83 8.75 21.49
CA SER A 150 9.02 7.63 22.42
C SER A 150 10.49 7.19 22.39
N VAL A 151 11.07 6.97 23.58
CA VAL A 151 12.40 6.41 23.75
C VAL A 151 12.30 5.30 24.80
N GLY A 152 12.73 4.08 24.46
CA GLY A 152 13.04 2.99 25.39
C GLY A 152 14.37 2.34 24.97
N GLY A 153 15.23 1.81 25.84
CA GLY A 153 15.16 1.60 27.29
C GLY A 153 16.52 1.16 27.88
N ASP A 154 16.49 0.92 29.20
CA ASP A 154 17.38 0.17 30.10
C ASP A 154 18.83 0.60 30.45
N ASN A 155 18.96 0.92 31.74
CA ASN A 155 20.09 0.76 32.68
C ASN A 155 21.40 1.50 32.40
N LEU A 156 21.48 2.75 32.86
CA LEU A 156 22.69 3.37 33.41
C LEU A 156 22.29 4.42 34.47
N GLU A 157 23.06 4.47 35.56
CA GLU A 157 22.83 5.32 36.74
C GLU A 157 22.55 6.80 36.39
N PHE A 158 21.55 7.36 37.08
CA PHE A 158 21.02 8.70 36.83
C PHE A 158 22.05 9.81 37.07
N ILE A 159 22.58 10.38 35.98
CA ILE A 159 22.99 11.77 35.93
C ILE A 159 21.78 12.56 35.42
N THR A 160 21.34 13.55 36.19
CA THR A 160 20.28 14.49 35.84
C THR A 160 20.65 15.27 34.57
N SER A 161 20.18 14.85 33.40
CA SER A 161 20.25 15.65 32.17
C SER A 161 18.89 16.28 31.87
N GLY A 162 18.86 17.60 31.62
CA GLY A 162 17.68 18.23 31.05
C GLY A 162 17.47 17.66 29.65
N LYS A 163 16.30 17.10 29.35
CA LYS A 163 16.01 16.61 28.00
C LYS A 163 16.08 17.80 27.02
N PRO A 164 16.67 17.65 25.81
CA PRO A 164 16.58 18.69 24.79
C PRO A 164 15.11 19.03 24.53
N ALA A 165 14.77 20.32 24.56
CA ALA A 165 13.44 20.82 24.30
C ALA A 165 13.41 21.52 22.93
N ILE A 166 12.46 21.13 22.09
CA ILE A 166 12.13 21.83 20.84
C ILE A 166 10.79 22.52 21.07
N ASP A 167 10.73 23.85 21.02
CA ASP A 167 9.47 24.58 21.25
C ASP A 167 8.42 24.26 20.18
N SER A 168 8.84 24.21 18.91
CA SER A 168 7.95 23.85 17.80
C SER A 168 8.72 23.41 16.56
N LEU A 169 8.04 22.65 15.71
CA LEU A 169 8.49 22.26 14.38
C LEU A 169 7.58 22.93 13.33
N SER A 170 8.15 23.41 12.23
CA SER A 170 7.38 23.91 11.09
C SER A 170 7.93 23.39 9.78
N LEU A 171 7.04 23.02 8.86
CA LEU A 171 7.41 22.59 7.52
C LEU A 171 7.26 23.76 6.54
N SER A 172 8.13 23.85 5.52
CA SER A 172 7.98 24.83 4.44
C SER A 172 6.81 24.52 3.52
N THR A 173 6.37 23.26 3.49
CA THR A 173 5.17 22.80 2.78
C THR A 173 4.33 21.95 3.73
N ASN A 174 3.03 22.25 3.85
CA ASN A 174 2.09 21.48 4.66
C ASN A 174 0.71 21.48 3.96
N PRO A 175 0.14 20.33 3.58
CA PRO A 175 0.68 18.97 3.75
C PRO A 175 1.98 18.74 2.97
N VAL A 176 2.83 17.87 3.50
CA VAL A 176 3.99 17.37 2.75
C VAL A 176 3.49 16.23 1.89
N HIS A 177 3.63 16.36 0.58
CA HIS A 177 3.29 15.30 -0.34
C HIS A 177 4.48 14.36 -0.52
N GLN A 178 4.19 13.08 -0.69
CA GLN A 178 5.21 12.11 -1.08
C GLN A 178 5.87 12.57 -2.41
N GLY A 179 7.19 12.54 -2.46
CA GLY A 179 8.00 13.07 -3.57
C GLY A 179 8.30 14.57 -3.51
N SER A 180 7.72 15.32 -2.58
CA SER A 180 8.01 16.75 -2.41
C SER A 180 9.21 17.00 -1.51
N SER A 181 10.10 17.91 -1.92
CA SER A 181 11.14 18.44 -1.05
C SER A 181 10.49 19.42 -0.08
N THR A 182 10.64 19.15 1.21
CA THR A 182 10.18 20.03 2.27
C THR A 182 11.31 20.38 3.21
N ARG A 183 11.14 21.48 3.93
CA ARG A 183 12.10 21.96 4.92
C ARG A 183 11.45 21.91 6.28
N LEU A 184 11.94 21.04 7.16
CA LEU A 184 11.58 21.04 8.58
C LEU A 184 12.46 22.08 9.28
N THR A 185 11.82 22.97 10.02
CA THR A 185 12.47 24.00 10.84
C THR A 185 12.15 23.73 12.29
N ALA A 186 13.17 23.49 13.11
CA ALA A 186 13.01 23.48 14.56
C ALA A 186 13.20 24.89 15.10
N HIS A 187 12.18 25.37 15.82
CA HIS A 187 12.19 26.66 16.47
C HIS A 187 12.57 26.50 17.93
N ASN A 188 13.49 27.37 18.37
CA ASN A 188 13.96 27.47 19.75
C ASN A 188 14.32 26.12 20.37
N MET A 189 15.33 25.46 19.80
CA MET A 189 15.91 24.29 20.45
C MET A 189 16.71 24.75 21.66
N LEU A 190 16.35 24.26 22.84
CA LEU A 190 17.04 24.48 24.09
C LEU A 190 17.60 23.15 24.59
N ASP A 191 18.92 23.07 24.65
CA ASP A 191 19.61 22.01 25.36
C ASP A 191 20.63 22.65 26.30
N VAL A 192 20.45 22.43 27.60
CA VAL A 192 21.31 23.00 28.65
C VAL A 192 22.61 22.22 28.82
N ASP A 193 22.67 20.98 28.31
CA ASP A 193 23.78 20.04 28.51
C ASP A 193 24.48 19.65 27.17
N GLY A 194 23.96 20.11 26.03
CA GLY A 194 24.50 19.87 24.69
C GLY A 194 23.85 18.65 24.01
N ILE A 195 23.39 18.82 22.76
CA ILE A 195 22.67 17.77 22.03
C ILE A 195 23.65 16.63 21.71
N LYS A 196 23.57 15.51 22.42
CA LYS A 196 24.35 14.32 22.06
C LYS A 196 23.86 13.69 20.75
N THR A 197 22.53 13.60 20.58
CA THR A 197 21.91 12.99 19.41
C THR A 197 20.47 13.50 19.26
N LEU A 198 20.05 13.89 18.05
CA LEU A 198 18.66 14.15 17.68
C LEU A 198 18.30 13.26 16.49
N GLU A 199 17.30 12.40 16.68
CA GLU A 199 16.78 11.47 15.68
C GLU A 199 15.35 11.89 15.30
N ILE A 200 15.07 12.04 14.00
CA ILE A 200 13.74 12.40 13.49
C ILE A 200 13.23 11.26 12.61
N TYR A 201 11.99 10.83 12.83
CA TYR A 201 11.36 9.74 12.11
C TYR A 201 10.13 10.23 11.34
N ALA A 202 9.82 9.59 10.20
CA ALA A 202 8.58 9.83 9.46
C ALA A 202 7.44 8.99 10.05
N ASP A 203 6.21 9.47 9.88
CA ASP A 203 4.98 8.68 9.97
C ASP A 203 4.23 8.91 8.64
N LEU A 204 4.65 8.17 7.61
CA LEU A 204 4.17 8.27 6.23
C LEU A 204 2.76 7.67 6.06
N ASN A 205 2.33 6.80 6.96
CA ASN A 205 1.05 6.11 6.91
C ASN A 205 -0.01 6.69 7.89
N GLY A 206 0.37 7.64 8.74
CA GLY A 206 -0.54 8.37 9.64
C GLY A 206 -1.06 7.51 10.81
N ASN A 207 -0.34 6.45 11.18
CA ASN A 207 -0.77 5.50 12.20
C ASN A 207 -0.22 5.83 13.61
N GLY A 208 0.58 6.89 13.75
CA GLY A 208 1.20 7.31 15.01
C GLY A 208 2.43 6.49 15.42
N ILE A 209 2.92 5.59 14.55
CA ILE A 209 4.10 4.74 14.73
C ILE A 209 5.14 5.18 13.69
N PRO A 210 6.32 5.65 14.11
CA PRO A 210 7.33 6.05 13.14
C PRO A 210 7.84 4.84 12.32
N GLU A 211 7.97 4.99 11.00
CA GLU A 211 8.54 3.92 10.18
C GLU A 211 10.02 3.65 10.53
N SER A 212 10.48 2.42 10.31
CA SER A 212 11.87 2.05 10.56
C SER A 212 12.80 2.74 9.57
N GLY A 213 13.54 3.73 10.05
CA GLY A 213 14.51 4.49 9.28
C GLY A 213 14.60 5.93 9.79
N GLU A 214 15.78 6.34 10.23
CA GLU A 214 16.02 7.70 10.67
C GLU A 214 16.07 8.65 9.46
N LEU A 215 15.29 9.74 9.49
CA LEU A 215 15.33 10.78 8.45
C LEU A 215 16.55 11.68 8.60
N ILE A 216 16.92 12.03 9.84
CA ILE A 216 17.99 12.99 10.17
C ILE A 216 18.65 12.56 11.48
N HIS A 217 19.97 12.30 11.41
CA HIS A 217 20.87 12.12 12.56
C HIS A 217 21.74 13.35 12.78
N ILE A 218 21.76 13.89 13.99
CA ILE A 218 22.64 15.00 14.35
C ILE A 218 23.36 14.68 15.65
N GLU A 219 24.67 14.47 15.54
CA GLU A 219 25.58 14.46 16.68
C GLU A 219 26.23 15.84 16.84
N THR A 220 26.18 16.41 18.04
CA THR A 220 27.02 17.57 18.38
C THR A 220 27.90 17.26 19.57
N ASP A 221 29.21 17.19 19.34
CA ASP A 221 30.22 17.06 20.39
C ASP A 221 30.71 18.45 20.81
N THR A 222 29.91 19.17 21.60
CA THR A 222 30.40 20.37 22.29
C THR A 222 29.74 20.51 23.65
N ASP A 223 30.54 20.53 24.72
CA ASP A 223 30.17 20.85 26.12
C ASP A 223 29.72 22.32 26.32
N VAL A 224 29.08 22.92 25.30
CA VAL A 224 28.65 24.32 25.29
C VAL A 224 27.15 24.35 25.05
N PRO A 225 26.36 25.04 25.90
CA PRO A 225 24.92 25.22 25.68
C PRO A 225 24.67 25.83 24.29
N LEU A 226 24.00 25.06 23.43
CA LEU A 226 23.84 25.41 22.03
C LEU A 226 22.42 25.96 21.81
N VAL A 227 22.26 27.28 21.84
CA VAL A 227 21.01 27.92 21.45
C VAL A 227 20.97 28.01 19.93
N LEU A 228 20.40 27.00 19.28
CA LEU A 228 20.20 26.99 17.83
C LEU A 228 18.87 27.67 17.50
N LYS A 229 18.93 28.87 16.91
CA LYS A 229 17.76 29.53 16.34
C LYS A 229 17.62 29.20 14.86
N GLY A 230 16.51 28.54 14.50
CA GLY A 230 16.10 28.35 13.11
C GLY A 230 16.98 27.38 12.33
N LYS A 231 17.31 26.22 12.90
CA LYS A 231 17.92 25.14 12.12
C LYS A 231 16.88 24.56 11.18
N THR A 232 17.29 24.43 9.94
CA THR A 232 16.47 23.95 8.84
C THR A 232 17.11 22.72 8.25
N TRP A 233 16.34 21.66 8.07
CA TRP A 233 16.75 20.46 7.35
C TRP A 233 15.85 20.29 6.15
N GLU A 234 16.45 20.03 5.00
CA GLU A 234 15.74 19.65 3.80
C GLU A 234 15.74 18.15 3.69
N PHE A 235 14.56 17.56 3.55
CA PHE A 235 14.38 16.15 3.32
C PHE A 235 13.27 15.97 2.29
N THR A 236 13.37 14.90 1.51
CA THR A 236 12.33 14.51 0.56
C THR A 236 11.54 13.40 1.21
N VAL A 237 10.23 13.56 1.31
CA VAL A 237 9.36 12.46 1.74
C VAL A 237 9.38 11.41 0.64
N SER A 238 10.04 10.28 0.92
CA SER A 238 10.24 9.23 -0.07
C SER A 238 8.91 8.73 -0.60
N ASP A 239 8.72 8.73 -1.94
CA ASP A 239 7.61 8.06 -2.63
C ASP A 239 7.58 6.53 -2.44
N TYR A 240 8.59 5.99 -1.77
CA TYR A 240 8.74 4.58 -1.46
C TYR A 240 8.36 4.34 0.01
N SER A 241 7.07 4.10 0.26
CA SER A 241 6.61 3.44 1.49
C SER A 241 6.25 1.99 1.18
N LEU A 242 6.81 1.08 1.96
CA LEU A 242 6.52 -0.35 1.91
C LEU A 242 5.29 -0.72 2.75
N ASP A 243 4.98 0.08 3.76
CA ASP A 243 3.87 -0.20 4.67
C ASP A 243 2.56 0.36 4.11
N HIS A 244 1.51 -0.47 4.17
CA HIS A 244 0.14 -0.09 3.82
C HIS A 244 -0.69 0.28 5.06
N GLY A 245 -0.09 0.32 6.26
CA GLY A 245 -0.79 0.52 7.52
C GLY A 245 -1.56 -0.72 7.96
N ILE A 246 -1.15 -1.91 7.49
CA ILE A 246 -1.80 -3.19 7.78
C ILE A 246 -0.80 -4.06 8.55
N LYS A 247 -1.15 -4.49 9.77
CA LYS A 247 -0.27 -5.37 10.56
C LYS A 247 -0.08 -6.74 9.92
N ALA A 248 0.98 -7.44 10.30
CA ALA A 248 1.05 -8.88 10.01
C ALA A 248 -0.06 -9.61 10.81
N PRO A 249 -0.78 -10.57 10.20
CA PRO A 249 -1.72 -11.41 10.93
C PRO A 249 -1.00 -12.23 12.01
N GLU A 250 -1.64 -12.47 13.14
CA GLU A 250 -1.16 -13.44 14.15
C GLU A 250 -1.94 -14.77 14.07
N ASN A 251 -3.24 -14.68 13.79
CA ASN A 251 -4.13 -15.82 13.55
C ASN A 251 -5.11 -15.52 12.41
N LEU A 252 -5.41 -16.54 11.61
CA LEU A 252 -6.37 -16.45 10.50
C LEU A 252 -7.62 -17.31 10.77
N ASN A 253 -8.79 -16.76 10.48
CA ASN A 253 -10.05 -17.48 10.37
C ASN A 253 -10.29 -17.84 8.90
N VAL A 254 -10.15 -19.12 8.58
CA VAL A 254 -10.13 -19.63 7.20
C VAL A 254 -11.48 -20.22 6.81
N ILE A 255 -12.01 -19.79 5.66
CA ILE A 255 -13.20 -20.35 5.03
C ILE A 255 -12.90 -20.80 3.60
N ARG A 256 -13.50 -21.90 3.15
CA ARG A 256 -13.38 -22.32 1.75
C ARG A 256 -14.25 -21.47 0.84
N PHE A 257 -13.65 -20.94 -0.21
CA PHE A 257 -14.37 -20.26 -1.30
C PHE A 257 -15.46 -21.15 -1.90
N SER A 258 -15.25 -22.46 -2.00
CA SER A 258 -16.24 -23.42 -2.51
C SER A 258 -17.50 -23.56 -1.65
N ASN A 259 -17.48 -23.05 -0.42
CA ASN A 259 -18.63 -23.06 0.49
C ASN A 259 -19.41 -21.74 0.45
N LEU A 260 -18.93 -20.75 -0.31
CA LEU A 260 -19.57 -19.44 -0.46
C LEU A 260 -20.35 -19.39 -1.77
N THR A 261 -21.54 -18.79 -1.73
CA THR A 261 -22.17 -18.27 -2.94
C THR A 261 -21.42 -17.01 -3.41
N THR A 262 -21.59 -16.62 -4.67
CA THR A 262 -20.96 -15.38 -5.18
C THR A 262 -21.32 -14.15 -4.32
N PRO A 263 -22.60 -13.92 -3.94
CA PRO A 263 -22.94 -12.86 -2.98
C PRO A 263 -22.20 -12.96 -1.64
N GLN A 264 -22.11 -14.16 -1.05
CA GLN A 264 -21.39 -14.33 0.22
C GLN A 264 -19.90 -14.02 0.09
N SER A 265 -19.30 -14.35 -1.06
CA SER A 265 -17.90 -14.03 -1.33
C SER A 265 -17.62 -12.52 -1.47
N VAL A 266 -18.56 -11.76 -2.03
CA VAL A 266 -18.48 -10.28 -2.08
C VAL A 266 -18.50 -9.71 -0.67
N THR A 267 -19.52 -10.07 0.10
CA THR A 267 -19.70 -9.60 1.47
C THR A 267 -18.47 -9.90 2.31
N LEU A 268 -17.96 -11.13 2.27
CA LEU A 268 -16.83 -11.52 3.10
C LEU A 268 -15.53 -10.81 2.70
N GLN A 269 -15.30 -10.58 1.41
CA GLN A 269 -14.14 -9.77 0.97
C GLN A 269 -14.23 -8.34 1.50
N THR A 270 -15.39 -7.69 1.42
CA THR A 270 -15.54 -6.32 1.95
C THR A 270 -15.29 -6.25 3.46
N ILE A 271 -15.82 -7.20 4.23
CA ILE A 271 -15.54 -7.31 5.67
C ILE A 271 -14.03 -7.50 5.88
N ALA A 272 -13.39 -8.44 5.18
CA ALA A 272 -11.95 -8.71 5.30
C ALA A 272 -11.08 -7.47 5.07
N GLY A 273 -11.42 -6.66 4.07
CA GLY A 273 -10.70 -5.43 3.77
C GLY A 273 -10.89 -4.33 4.82
N VAL A 274 -12.12 -4.15 5.33
CA VAL A 274 -12.40 -3.19 6.43
C VAL A 274 -11.64 -3.61 7.69
N THR A 275 -11.79 -4.86 8.10
CA THR A 275 -11.14 -5.41 9.31
C THR A 275 -9.61 -5.33 9.21
N ALA A 276 -9.01 -5.53 8.03
CA ALA A 276 -7.56 -5.39 7.84
C ALA A 276 -7.03 -3.99 8.20
N ARG A 277 -7.76 -2.92 7.88
CA ARG A 277 -7.38 -1.54 8.25
C ARG A 277 -7.49 -1.26 9.74
N LEU A 278 -8.33 -2.02 10.44
CA LEU A 278 -8.44 -1.97 11.90
C LEU A 278 -7.34 -2.80 12.57
N ASN A 279 -6.22 -3.03 11.87
CA ASN A 279 -5.08 -3.83 12.34
C ASN A 279 -5.43 -5.31 12.61
N ARG A 280 -6.45 -5.83 11.93
CA ARG A 280 -6.94 -7.19 12.13
C ARG A 280 -7.11 -7.94 10.78
N PRO A 281 -6.04 -8.15 9.98
CA PRO A 281 -6.13 -8.93 8.73
C PRO A 281 -6.29 -10.43 9.01
N GLU A 282 -7.38 -10.81 9.67
CA GLU A 282 -7.61 -12.13 10.25
C GLU A 282 -8.44 -13.03 9.33
N ILE A 283 -9.06 -12.52 8.27
CA ILE A 283 -9.95 -13.32 7.41
C ILE A 283 -9.17 -13.84 6.21
N PHE A 284 -9.23 -15.16 5.99
CA PHE A 284 -8.62 -15.80 4.83
C PHE A 284 -9.63 -16.65 4.06
N ILE A 285 -9.85 -16.30 2.79
CA ILE A 285 -10.72 -17.02 1.87
C ILE A 285 -9.86 -17.97 1.03
N GLU A 286 -9.91 -19.25 1.38
CA GLU A 286 -9.09 -20.29 0.76
C GLU A 286 -9.73 -20.82 -0.54
N ASN A 287 -8.94 -20.93 -1.60
CA ASN A 287 -9.31 -21.62 -2.82
C ASN A 287 -8.16 -22.50 -3.34
N HIS A 288 -8.39 -23.16 -4.48
CA HIS A 288 -7.40 -24.04 -5.10
C HIS A 288 -6.14 -23.32 -5.63
N LYS A 289 -6.16 -21.97 -5.73
CA LYS A 289 -5.02 -21.16 -6.13
C LYS A 289 -4.16 -20.78 -4.92
N ASN A 290 -4.75 -20.38 -3.80
CA ASN A 290 -3.99 -19.77 -2.69
C ASN A 290 -3.72 -20.70 -1.48
N TYR A 291 -4.22 -21.94 -1.46
CA TYR A 291 -4.00 -22.87 -0.34
C TYR A 291 -2.52 -23.02 0.04
N MET A 292 -1.64 -23.04 -0.97
CA MET A 292 -0.20 -23.16 -0.79
C MET A 292 0.40 -22.00 0.02
N LEU A 293 -0.18 -20.80 -0.09
CA LEU A 293 0.27 -19.63 0.66
C LEU A 293 -0.22 -19.68 2.11
N LEU A 294 -1.43 -20.17 2.35
CA LEU A 294 -1.93 -20.40 3.72
C LEU A 294 -1.02 -21.38 4.47
N ASP A 295 -0.68 -22.51 3.84
CA ASP A 295 0.26 -23.47 4.42
C ASP A 295 1.64 -22.86 4.64
N ASP A 296 2.11 -22.01 3.73
CA ASP A 296 3.40 -21.34 3.85
C ASP A 296 3.45 -20.36 5.03
N LEU A 297 2.39 -19.55 5.19
CA LEU A 297 2.22 -18.64 6.32
C LEU A 297 2.27 -19.39 7.65
N ALA A 298 1.61 -20.55 7.74
CA ALA A 298 1.63 -21.37 8.95
C ALA A 298 3.00 -21.99 9.22
N VAL A 299 3.63 -22.59 8.20
CA VAL A 299 4.85 -23.38 8.37
C VAL A 299 6.10 -22.50 8.54
N ASN A 300 6.21 -21.41 7.76
CA ASN A 300 7.45 -20.63 7.69
C ASN A 300 7.38 -19.31 8.47
N TYR A 301 6.18 -18.83 8.80
CA TYR A 301 5.99 -17.54 9.47
C TYR A 301 5.25 -17.64 10.80
N GLY A 302 4.85 -18.85 11.21
CA GLY A 302 4.18 -19.08 12.49
C GLY A 302 2.77 -18.49 12.58
N ILE A 303 2.15 -18.15 11.44
CA ILE A 303 0.80 -17.62 11.42
C ILE A 303 -0.19 -18.76 11.62
N THR A 304 -0.83 -18.77 12.78
CA THR A 304 -1.80 -19.83 13.08
C THR A 304 -3.10 -19.62 12.31
N TYR A 305 -3.87 -20.69 12.11
CA TYR A 305 -5.20 -20.54 11.53
C TYR A 305 -6.21 -21.53 12.11
N THR A 306 -7.45 -21.08 12.16
CA THR A 306 -8.62 -21.87 12.54
C THR A 306 -9.59 -21.90 11.36
N ARG A 307 -10.07 -23.08 11.01
CA ARG A 307 -11.06 -23.21 9.93
C ARG A 307 -12.47 -23.03 10.46
N ASN A 308 -13.22 -22.14 9.82
CA ASN A 308 -14.64 -22.00 10.00
C ASN A 308 -15.32 -21.85 8.63
N ASP A 309 -16.19 -22.79 8.29
CA ASP A 309 -16.88 -22.81 7.01
C ASP A 309 -18.31 -22.24 7.10
N ASP A 310 -18.69 -21.61 8.22
CA ASP A 310 -19.96 -20.90 8.39
C ASP A 310 -19.82 -19.42 8.04
N PHE A 311 -20.34 -19.02 6.88
CA PHE A 311 -20.40 -17.62 6.45
C PHE A 311 -21.03 -16.69 7.50
N TRP A 312 -22.12 -17.11 8.16
CA TRP A 312 -22.83 -16.25 9.10
C TRP A 312 -22.06 -16.02 10.39
N TRP A 313 -21.15 -16.92 10.75
CA TRP A 313 -20.24 -16.70 11.86
C TRP A 313 -19.33 -15.49 11.62
N TYR A 314 -18.84 -15.29 10.38
CA TYR A 314 -18.03 -14.12 10.06
C TYR A 314 -18.86 -12.84 10.12
N VAL A 315 -20.09 -12.88 9.60
CA VAL A 315 -21.02 -11.74 9.68
C VAL A 315 -21.30 -11.35 11.14
N GLU A 316 -21.46 -12.31 12.05
CA GLU A 316 -21.68 -12.01 13.46
C GLU A 316 -20.41 -11.53 14.18
N ASN A 317 -19.27 -12.18 13.93
CA ASN A 317 -18.04 -11.90 14.68
C ASN A 317 -17.31 -10.62 14.26
N TYR A 318 -17.48 -10.20 13.02
CA TYR A 318 -16.89 -8.98 12.49
C TYR A 318 -17.92 -7.86 12.36
N LYS A 319 -19.08 -7.99 13.03
CA LYS A 319 -20.20 -7.05 12.93
C LYS A 319 -19.83 -5.62 13.34
N ASP A 320 -19.10 -5.48 14.43
CA ASP A 320 -18.71 -4.17 14.96
C ASP A 320 -17.65 -3.50 14.08
N ASP A 321 -16.78 -4.29 13.44
CA ASP A 321 -15.74 -3.77 12.53
C ASP A 321 -16.35 -3.11 11.28
N VAL A 322 -17.57 -3.51 10.89
CA VAL A 322 -18.34 -2.90 9.78
C VAL A 322 -19.54 -2.08 10.28
N ASN A 323 -19.42 -1.49 11.48
CA ASN A 323 -20.41 -0.59 12.09
C ASN A 323 -21.84 -1.15 12.17
N SER A 324 -22.02 -2.49 12.15
CA SER A 324 -23.33 -3.12 12.04
C SER A 324 -24.16 -2.61 10.85
N GLN A 325 -23.52 -2.16 9.77
CA GLN A 325 -24.13 -1.51 8.63
C GLN A 325 -23.88 -2.26 7.32
N TYR A 326 -24.80 -2.13 6.37
CA TYR A 326 -24.63 -2.69 5.04
C TYR A 326 -25.04 -1.75 3.90
N ILE A 327 -24.40 -1.93 2.76
CA ILE A 327 -24.71 -1.26 1.49
C ILE A 327 -25.34 -2.30 0.57
N LEU A 328 -26.59 -2.07 0.18
CA LEU A 328 -27.39 -2.98 -0.62
C LEU A 328 -27.08 -2.82 -2.11
N TYR A 329 -26.79 -3.93 -2.78
CA TYR A 329 -26.60 -4.01 -4.23
C TYR A 329 -27.37 -5.20 -4.84
N ASP A 330 -27.38 -5.30 -6.17
CA ASP A 330 -27.94 -6.43 -6.91
C ASP A 330 -26.84 -7.10 -7.74
N ILE A 331 -26.54 -8.37 -7.47
CA ILE A 331 -25.52 -9.17 -8.19
C ILE A 331 -25.79 -9.27 -9.70
N SER A 332 -27.04 -9.10 -10.14
CA SER A 332 -27.38 -9.07 -11.56
C SER A 332 -26.98 -7.76 -12.26
N ASP A 333 -26.67 -6.72 -11.49
CA ASP A 333 -26.12 -5.44 -11.93
C ASP A 333 -24.67 -5.30 -11.43
N PRO A 334 -23.66 -5.66 -12.25
CA PRO A 334 -22.26 -5.63 -11.84
C PRO A 334 -21.78 -4.21 -11.50
N HIS A 335 -22.41 -3.16 -12.03
CA HIS A 335 -22.09 -1.77 -11.69
C HIS A 335 -22.51 -1.45 -10.26
N SER A 336 -23.71 -1.87 -9.83
CA SER A 336 -24.14 -1.71 -8.44
C SER A 336 -23.26 -2.49 -7.46
N MET A 337 -22.75 -3.65 -7.87
CA MET A 337 -21.79 -4.44 -7.09
C MET A 337 -20.46 -3.71 -6.92
N MET A 338 -19.91 -3.11 -7.99
CA MET A 338 -18.69 -2.29 -7.89
C MET A 338 -18.92 -1.04 -7.04
N ALA A 339 -20.10 -0.43 -7.14
CA ALA A 339 -20.46 0.71 -6.30
C ALA A 339 -20.48 0.34 -4.81
N ALA A 340 -21.13 -0.77 -4.44
CA ALA A 340 -21.14 -1.24 -3.07
C ALA A 340 -19.76 -1.66 -2.57
N GLY A 341 -18.98 -2.39 -3.38
CA GLY A 341 -17.61 -2.80 -3.03
C GLY A 341 -16.69 -1.61 -2.77
N SER A 342 -16.78 -0.57 -3.61
CA SER A 342 -16.01 0.67 -3.43
C SER A 342 -16.41 1.42 -2.15
N LEU A 343 -17.72 1.58 -1.92
CA LEU A 343 -18.23 2.36 -0.80
C LEU A 343 -18.17 1.64 0.55
N ALA A 344 -18.14 0.31 0.55
CA ALA A 344 -17.91 -0.50 1.75
C ALA A 344 -16.60 -0.09 2.45
N GLY A 345 -15.54 0.14 1.67
CA GLY A 345 -14.28 0.66 2.17
C GLY A 345 -14.38 2.09 2.71
N ILE A 346 -15.22 2.94 2.14
CA ILE A 346 -15.32 4.34 2.57
C ILE A 346 -16.11 4.48 3.87
N PHE A 347 -17.17 3.69 4.02
CA PHE A 347 -18.11 3.81 5.13
C PHE A 347 -17.93 2.76 6.23
N ASP A 348 -16.91 1.90 6.12
CA ASP A 348 -16.69 0.80 7.04
C ASP A 348 -17.99 -0.03 7.20
N ALA A 349 -18.50 -0.53 6.08
CA ALA A 349 -19.77 -1.26 5.99
C ALA A 349 -19.63 -2.52 5.13
N ALA A 350 -20.53 -3.50 5.29
CA ALA A 350 -20.55 -4.69 4.45
C ALA A 350 -21.29 -4.42 3.12
N ALA A 351 -20.74 -4.86 1.98
CA ALA A 351 -21.53 -4.92 0.74
C ALA A 351 -22.42 -6.17 0.75
N VAL A 352 -23.74 -5.99 0.56
CA VAL A 352 -24.73 -7.06 0.71
C VAL A 352 -25.66 -7.10 -0.49
N ASP A 353 -25.75 -8.27 -1.12
CA ASP A 353 -26.71 -8.51 -2.20
C ASP A 353 -28.14 -8.62 -1.67
N VAL A 354 -29.12 -8.26 -2.51
CA VAL A 354 -30.56 -8.44 -2.23
C VAL A 354 -30.94 -9.83 -1.72
N SER A 355 -30.25 -10.90 -2.16
CA SER A 355 -30.53 -12.26 -1.70
C SER A 355 -30.09 -12.55 -0.26
N LEU A 356 -29.18 -11.75 0.31
CA LEU A 356 -28.65 -11.91 1.67
C LEU A 356 -29.26 -10.91 2.67
N GLU A 357 -29.95 -9.87 2.19
CA GLU A 357 -30.45 -8.76 3.01
C GLU A 357 -31.28 -9.19 4.22
N SER A 358 -32.26 -10.09 4.01
CA SER A 358 -33.10 -10.57 5.11
C SER A 358 -32.30 -11.26 6.23
N GLY A 359 -31.20 -11.92 5.89
CA GLY A 359 -30.27 -12.51 6.84
C GLY A 359 -29.55 -11.43 7.64
N PHE A 360 -29.02 -10.40 6.99
CA PHE A 360 -28.38 -9.26 7.65
C PHE A 360 -29.31 -8.53 8.62
N ILE A 361 -30.54 -8.23 8.19
CA ILE A 361 -31.56 -7.62 9.05
C ILE A 361 -31.82 -8.50 10.29
N SER A 362 -31.92 -9.82 10.12
CA SER A 362 -32.14 -10.74 11.24
C SER A 362 -30.97 -10.78 12.23
N LYS A 363 -29.76 -10.43 11.79
CA LYS A 363 -28.55 -10.29 12.62
C LYS A 363 -28.40 -8.88 13.21
N GLY A 364 -29.40 -8.02 13.02
CA GLY A 364 -29.43 -6.66 13.56
C GLY A 364 -28.49 -5.70 12.85
N TYR A 365 -28.25 -5.93 11.55
CA TYR A 365 -27.62 -4.92 10.71
C TYR A 365 -28.65 -3.90 10.21
N THR A 366 -28.20 -2.66 10.00
CA THR A 366 -29.03 -1.58 9.43
C THR A 366 -28.57 -1.23 8.03
N LEU A 367 -29.53 -1.01 7.12
CA LEU A 367 -29.26 -0.50 5.78
C LEU A 367 -28.64 0.90 5.90
N LEU A 368 -27.42 1.06 5.41
CA LEU A 368 -26.76 2.36 5.31
C LEU A 368 -27.13 3.05 3.99
N MET A 369 -27.07 2.30 2.89
CA MET A 369 -27.29 2.85 1.55
C MET A 369 -27.76 1.77 0.59
N ASP A 370 -28.69 2.12 -0.30
CA ASP A 370 -29.11 1.30 -1.44
C ASP A 370 -28.51 1.86 -2.73
N VAL A 371 -27.60 1.09 -3.34
CA VAL A 371 -26.87 1.49 -4.55
C VAL A 371 -27.31 0.71 -5.79
N ARG A 372 -28.45 0.01 -5.74
CA ARG A 372 -29.00 -0.65 -6.93
C ARG A 372 -29.28 0.38 -8.03
N GLY A 373 -28.86 0.07 -9.25
CA GLY A 373 -28.96 0.98 -10.39
C GLY A 373 -28.03 2.20 -10.32
N LYS A 374 -27.05 2.21 -9.41
CA LYS A 374 -25.94 3.17 -9.40
C LYS A 374 -24.71 2.56 -10.06
N ASP A 375 -23.95 3.39 -10.74
CA ASP A 375 -22.73 3.02 -11.44
C ASP A 375 -21.52 3.75 -10.88
N GLU A 376 -20.36 3.47 -11.46
CA GLU A 376 -19.07 4.05 -11.08
C GLU A 376 -19.02 5.55 -11.31
N VAL A 377 -19.71 6.05 -12.34
CA VAL A 377 -19.80 7.49 -12.60
C VAL A 377 -20.54 8.18 -11.46
N TRP A 378 -21.62 7.58 -10.96
CA TRP A 378 -22.30 8.06 -9.77
C TRP A 378 -21.40 8.01 -8.53
N VAL A 379 -20.67 6.92 -8.31
CA VAL A 379 -19.74 6.82 -7.17
C VAL A 379 -18.69 7.92 -7.23
N TYR A 380 -18.04 8.11 -8.39
CA TYR A 380 -17.02 9.13 -8.58
C TYR A 380 -17.56 10.53 -8.30
N ASN A 381 -18.69 10.90 -8.92
CA ASN A 381 -19.26 12.24 -8.78
C ASN A 381 -19.67 12.60 -7.34
N ASN A 382 -19.99 11.61 -6.51
CA ASN A 382 -20.47 11.85 -5.14
C ASN A 382 -19.39 11.61 -4.07
N TYR A 383 -18.45 10.70 -4.31
CA TYR A 383 -17.57 10.18 -3.26
C TYR A 383 -16.07 10.15 -3.61
N TRP A 384 -15.64 10.57 -4.81
CA TRP A 384 -14.23 10.52 -5.23
C TRP A 384 -13.25 11.08 -4.18
N LYS A 385 -13.61 12.20 -3.55
CA LYS A 385 -12.80 12.88 -2.52
C LYS A 385 -12.45 12.03 -1.28
N TYR A 386 -13.10 10.89 -1.08
CA TYR A 386 -12.85 9.97 0.04
C TYR A 386 -11.99 8.76 -0.37
N PHE A 387 -11.82 8.52 -1.66
CA PHE A 387 -10.96 7.45 -2.17
C PHE A 387 -9.50 7.88 -2.18
N THR A 388 -8.61 6.88 -2.20
CA THR A 388 -7.20 7.13 -2.51
C THR A 388 -7.05 7.57 -3.96
N ASP A 389 -6.21 8.57 -4.19
CA ASP A 389 -5.75 9.00 -5.51
C ASP A 389 -4.52 8.21 -6.00
N ARG A 390 -4.14 7.11 -5.31
CA ARG A 390 -2.91 6.34 -5.57
C ARG A 390 -3.12 4.94 -6.10
N SER A 391 -4.35 4.58 -6.42
CA SER A 391 -4.66 3.35 -7.14
C SER A 391 -6.10 3.34 -7.62
N VAL A 392 -6.35 2.58 -8.66
CA VAL A 392 -7.69 2.20 -9.10
C VAL A 392 -7.73 0.70 -9.32
N ILE A 393 -8.86 0.08 -9.03
CA ILE A 393 -9.07 -1.35 -9.25
C ILE A 393 -10.03 -1.53 -10.42
N ALA A 394 -9.53 -2.18 -11.46
CA ALA A 394 -10.37 -2.79 -12.45
C ALA A 394 -10.88 -4.14 -11.96
N ALA A 395 -12.14 -4.46 -12.28
CA ALA A 395 -12.73 -5.73 -11.92
C ALA A 395 -13.43 -6.36 -13.12
N ASN A 396 -13.42 -7.70 -13.15
CA ASN A 396 -14.32 -8.46 -13.99
C ASN A 396 -15.70 -8.56 -13.31
N ILE A 397 -16.68 -9.18 -13.98
CA ILE A 397 -17.96 -9.58 -13.36
C ILE A 397 -17.79 -10.55 -12.18
N ASN A 398 -16.62 -11.17 -12.03
CA ASN A 398 -16.29 -12.01 -10.88
C ASN A 398 -15.71 -11.15 -9.75
N PRO A 399 -16.19 -11.29 -8.51
CA PRO A 399 -15.82 -10.41 -7.41
C PRO A 399 -14.47 -10.81 -6.82
N TYR A 400 -13.39 -10.20 -7.30
CA TYR A 400 -12.05 -10.26 -6.70
C TYR A 400 -11.59 -8.85 -6.33
N LEU A 401 -10.58 -8.75 -5.47
CA LEU A 401 -9.97 -7.49 -5.03
C LEU A 401 -10.89 -6.54 -4.24
N MET A 402 -12.06 -6.99 -3.81
CA MET A 402 -12.94 -6.17 -2.96
C MET A 402 -12.35 -5.98 -1.56
N ASP A 403 -11.65 -7.00 -1.05
CA ASP A 403 -10.83 -6.92 0.15
C ASP A 403 -9.73 -5.88 0.02
N TRP A 404 -9.07 -5.84 -1.14
CA TRP A 404 -8.04 -4.85 -1.41
C TRP A 404 -8.60 -3.44 -1.59
N SER A 405 -9.68 -3.29 -2.37
CA SER A 405 -10.40 -2.01 -2.55
C SER A 405 -10.79 -1.42 -1.21
N CYS A 406 -11.39 -2.24 -0.34
CA CYS A 406 -11.69 -1.82 1.02
C CYS A 406 -10.38 -1.48 1.75
N ALA A 407 -9.40 -2.37 1.84
CA ALA A 407 -8.19 -2.12 2.62
C ALA A 407 -7.42 -0.84 2.26
N VAL A 408 -7.37 -0.45 0.98
CA VAL A 408 -6.66 0.79 0.55
C VAL A 408 -7.58 1.93 0.14
N LYS A 409 -8.90 1.81 0.35
CA LYS A 409 -9.91 2.79 -0.08
C LYS A 409 -9.79 3.14 -1.57
N SER A 410 -9.56 2.14 -2.42
CA SER A 410 -9.45 2.33 -3.87
C SER A 410 -10.79 2.10 -4.55
N MET A 411 -11.11 2.96 -5.52
CA MET A 411 -12.33 2.83 -6.30
C MET A 411 -12.26 1.63 -7.24
N MET A 412 -13.34 0.84 -7.30
CA MET A 412 -13.49 -0.28 -8.23
C MET A 412 -14.27 0.13 -9.49
N THR A 413 -13.92 -0.49 -10.62
CA THR A 413 -14.54 -0.22 -11.92
C THR A 413 -14.80 -1.49 -12.72
N VAL A 414 -15.94 -1.57 -13.41
CA VAL A 414 -16.26 -2.62 -14.37
C VAL A 414 -16.84 -2.02 -15.65
N GLY A 415 -16.31 -2.39 -16.82
CA GLY A 415 -16.94 -2.03 -18.10
C GLY A 415 -17.06 -0.53 -18.41
N ILE A 416 -16.26 0.34 -17.77
CA ILE A 416 -16.41 1.81 -17.87
C ILE A 416 -15.97 2.37 -19.23
N SER A 417 -16.58 3.45 -19.72
CA SER A 417 -16.19 4.03 -21.03
C SER A 417 -14.75 4.58 -21.04
N LYS A 418 -14.14 4.69 -22.24
CA LYS A 418 -12.85 5.38 -22.42
C LYS A 418 -12.86 6.77 -21.78
N SER A 419 -13.89 7.57 -22.07
CA SER A 419 -13.98 8.95 -21.61
C SER A 419 -14.05 9.05 -20.08
N PHE A 420 -14.70 8.09 -19.43
CA PHE A 420 -14.70 8.05 -17.97
C PHE A 420 -13.38 7.52 -17.42
N SER A 421 -12.73 6.58 -18.09
CA SER A 421 -11.38 6.13 -17.74
C SER A 421 -10.38 7.27 -17.81
N ASP A 422 -10.41 8.08 -18.88
CA ASP A 422 -9.60 9.31 -19.00
C ASP A 422 -9.86 10.26 -17.81
N GLN A 423 -11.13 10.55 -17.53
CA GLN A 423 -11.51 11.43 -16.41
C GLN A 423 -11.01 10.90 -15.06
N LEU A 424 -11.15 9.61 -14.81
CA LEU A 424 -10.73 8.98 -13.57
C LEU A 424 -9.20 8.99 -13.44
N TYR A 425 -8.49 8.60 -14.50
CA TYR A 425 -7.03 8.46 -14.49
C TYR A 425 -6.32 9.82 -14.44
N ASP A 426 -6.90 10.88 -15.02
CA ASP A 426 -6.43 12.27 -14.85
C ASP A 426 -6.39 12.72 -13.37
N ASN A 427 -7.16 12.06 -12.50
CA ASN A 427 -7.24 12.36 -11.07
C ASN A 427 -6.42 11.38 -10.20
N ILE A 428 -5.68 10.46 -10.82
CA ILE A 428 -4.74 9.58 -10.12
C ILE A 428 -3.35 10.22 -10.10
N VAL A 429 -2.66 10.12 -8.96
CA VAL A 429 -1.27 10.56 -8.83
C VAL A 429 -0.39 9.74 -9.78
N PRO A 430 0.43 10.37 -10.64
CA PRO A 430 1.32 9.64 -11.52
C PRO A 430 2.24 8.67 -10.79
N ASN A 431 2.61 7.59 -11.47
CA ASN A 431 3.34 6.44 -10.97
C ASN A 431 2.55 5.65 -9.90
N SER A 432 1.25 5.48 -10.13
CA SER A 432 0.36 4.66 -9.32
C SER A 432 -0.06 3.37 -10.04
N PRO A 433 -0.28 2.27 -9.31
CA PRO A 433 -0.74 1.02 -9.89
C PRO A 433 -2.23 1.09 -10.27
N ARG A 434 -2.52 0.55 -11.45
CA ARG A 434 -3.85 0.11 -11.84
C ARG A 434 -3.93 -1.40 -11.61
N TYR A 435 -4.76 -1.80 -10.65
CA TYR A 435 -4.95 -3.21 -10.30
C TYR A 435 -6.02 -3.87 -11.16
N GLY A 436 -5.99 -5.20 -11.23
CA GLY A 436 -7.02 -5.99 -11.88
C GLY A 436 -6.78 -6.32 -13.38
N PRO A 437 -7.75 -6.95 -14.06
CA PRO A 437 -7.60 -7.50 -15.40
C PRO A 437 -7.45 -6.43 -16.47
N TRP A 438 -6.62 -6.66 -17.49
CA TRP A 438 -6.34 -5.68 -18.56
C TRP A 438 -7.58 -5.27 -19.38
N GLU A 439 -8.62 -6.09 -19.39
CA GLU A 439 -9.79 -5.89 -20.23
C GLU A 439 -10.90 -5.16 -19.47
N LEU A 440 -11.18 -3.91 -19.81
CA LEU A 440 -12.41 -3.27 -19.31
C LEU A 440 -13.24 -2.55 -20.38
N TRP A 441 -12.66 -2.01 -21.46
CA TRP A 441 -13.45 -1.21 -22.41
C TRP A 441 -12.86 -0.99 -23.82
N ALA A 442 -11.77 -1.69 -24.19
CA ALA A 442 -11.10 -1.52 -25.47
C ALA A 442 -10.74 -2.86 -26.16
N THR A 443 -10.31 -2.76 -27.41
CA THR A 443 -10.01 -3.79 -28.42
C THR A 443 -8.84 -4.74 -28.08
N GLY A 444 -8.46 -4.87 -26.81
CA GLY A 444 -7.44 -5.79 -26.32
C GLY A 444 -6.56 -5.18 -25.21
N GLU A 445 -5.61 -5.98 -24.71
CA GLU A 445 -4.62 -5.60 -23.69
C GLU A 445 -3.82 -4.36 -24.07
N HIS A 446 -3.34 -4.28 -25.32
CA HIS A 446 -2.50 -3.18 -25.80
C HIS A 446 -3.11 -1.80 -25.57
N ASP A 447 -4.38 -1.60 -25.94
CA ASP A 447 -5.04 -0.29 -25.83
C ASP A 447 -5.28 0.12 -24.37
N ASN A 448 -5.51 -0.85 -23.48
CA ASN A 448 -5.70 -0.57 -22.05
C ASN A 448 -4.37 -0.21 -21.38
N VAL A 449 -3.28 -0.91 -21.73
CA VAL A 449 -1.93 -0.60 -21.26
C VAL A 449 -1.49 0.77 -21.76
N SER A 450 -1.72 1.07 -23.04
CA SER A 450 -1.47 2.38 -23.64
C SER A 450 -2.24 3.47 -22.90
N LEU A 451 -3.56 3.31 -22.67
CA LEU A 451 -4.33 4.34 -21.97
C LEU A 451 -3.75 4.64 -20.59
N MET A 452 -3.59 3.62 -19.74
CA MET A 452 -3.13 3.87 -18.37
C MET A 452 -1.71 4.46 -18.35
N THR A 453 -0.84 4.06 -19.30
CA THR A 453 0.53 4.57 -19.35
C THR A 453 0.59 6.05 -19.76
N GLN A 454 -0.31 6.50 -20.65
CA GLN A 454 -0.44 7.93 -21.01
C GLN A 454 -0.85 8.80 -19.83
N HIS A 455 -1.58 8.23 -18.86
CA HIS A 455 -1.92 8.86 -17.58
C HIS A 455 -0.83 8.68 -16.51
N GLY A 456 0.33 8.14 -16.88
CA GLY A 456 1.46 7.93 -15.98
C GLY A 456 1.27 6.79 -14.99
N MET A 457 0.32 5.88 -15.22
CA MET A 457 0.07 4.71 -14.38
C MET A 457 0.81 3.48 -14.93
N TYR A 458 0.95 2.46 -14.10
CA TYR A 458 1.46 1.14 -14.51
C TYR A 458 0.52 0.05 -14.02
N GLY A 459 0.57 -1.12 -14.62
CA GLY A 459 -0.30 -2.23 -14.27
C GLY A 459 0.27 -3.10 -13.16
N GLY A 460 -0.49 -3.30 -12.08
CA GLY A 460 -0.20 -4.27 -11.03
C GLY A 460 -1.25 -5.38 -11.08
N ASN A 461 -1.13 -6.35 -11.98
CA ASN A 461 -2.27 -7.22 -12.27
C ASN A 461 -2.46 -8.31 -11.20
N TYR A 462 -3.55 -8.19 -10.41
CA TYR A 462 -4.03 -9.15 -9.41
C TYR A 462 -5.42 -9.72 -9.78
N ALA A 463 -5.78 -9.77 -11.07
CA ALA A 463 -7.15 -9.94 -11.57
C ALA A 463 -8.05 -10.93 -10.81
N ASN A 464 -7.54 -12.09 -10.39
CA ASN A 464 -8.31 -13.09 -9.66
C ASN A 464 -7.69 -13.46 -8.29
N THR A 465 -7.15 -12.47 -7.58
CA THR A 465 -6.49 -12.67 -6.28
C THR A 465 -7.42 -12.39 -5.12
N LEU A 466 -7.31 -13.21 -4.06
CA LEU A 466 -7.98 -13.05 -2.76
C LEU A 466 -6.92 -12.89 -1.67
N ASN A 467 -7.30 -12.25 -0.56
CA ASN A 467 -6.52 -12.10 0.66
C ASN A 467 -5.32 -11.15 0.51
N VAL A 468 -5.40 -10.17 -0.40
CA VAL A 468 -4.31 -9.21 -0.62
C VAL A 468 -3.93 -8.47 0.67
N PRO A 469 -4.88 -8.01 1.52
CA PRO A 469 -4.52 -7.37 2.79
C PRO A 469 -3.72 -8.27 3.73
N VAL A 470 -3.99 -9.58 3.73
CA VAL A 470 -3.24 -10.56 4.54
C VAL A 470 -1.80 -10.65 4.05
N TYR A 471 -1.59 -10.77 2.73
CA TYR A 471 -0.25 -10.84 2.16
C TYR A 471 0.51 -9.52 2.35
N ALA A 472 -0.14 -8.39 2.12
CA ALA A 472 0.45 -7.07 2.25
C ALA A 472 0.86 -6.78 3.70
N GLY A 473 0.06 -7.19 4.68
CA GLY A 473 0.37 -7.02 6.10
C GLY A 473 1.65 -7.74 6.55
N MET A 474 2.07 -8.79 5.84
CA MET A 474 3.32 -9.49 6.16
C MET A 474 4.58 -8.64 5.95
N ILE A 475 4.49 -7.47 5.31
CA ILE A 475 5.60 -6.51 5.28
C ILE A 475 6.03 -6.09 6.69
N ASN A 476 5.08 -6.11 7.64
CA ASN A 476 5.29 -5.77 9.04
C ASN A 476 5.62 -6.99 9.92
N HIS A 477 5.84 -8.17 9.33
CA HIS A 477 6.25 -9.36 10.06
C HIS A 477 7.63 -9.18 10.71
N LYS A 478 7.85 -9.84 11.85
CA LYS A 478 9.14 -9.87 12.57
C LYS A 478 9.58 -11.33 12.78
N PRO A 479 10.79 -11.72 12.35
CA PRO A 479 11.84 -10.90 11.73
C PRO A 479 11.45 -10.35 10.34
N GLU A 480 12.12 -9.29 9.90
CA GLU A 480 11.88 -8.72 8.57
C GLU A 480 12.20 -9.75 7.47
N ILE A 481 11.35 -9.77 6.44
CA ILE A 481 11.53 -10.62 5.26
C ILE A 481 12.61 -10.00 4.36
N SER A 482 13.68 -10.75 4.11
CA SER A 482 14.77 -10.37 3.22
C SER A 482 14.79 -11.24 1.96
N PHE A 483 15.38 -10.70 0.88
CA PHE A 483 15.49 -11.37 -0.41
C PHE A 483 16.95 -11.40 -0.84
N GLU A 484 17.46 -12.59 -1.17
CA GLU A 484 18.80 -12.79 -1.72
C GLU A 484 18.78 -13.93 -2.73
N GLN A 485 19.28 -13.68 -3.94
CA GLN A 485 19.37 -14.68 -4.99
C GLN A 485 20.51 -15.66 -4.69
N LYS A 486 20.26 -16.96 -4.86
CA LYS A 486 21.24 -18.03 -4.54
C LYS A 486 22.47 -18.05 -5.45
N ILE A 487 22.38 -17.49 -6.65
CA ILE A 487 23.40 -17.58 -7.71
C ILE A 487 24.59 -16.62 -7.53
N ARG A 488 24.55 -15.73 -6.53
CA ARG A 488 25.47 -14.57 -6.42
C ARG A 488 26.96 -14.87 -6.24
N SER A 489 27.34 -16.08 -5.84
CA SER A 489 28.75 -16.41 -5.54
C SER A 489 29.56 -16.94 -6.72
N GLU A 490 29.03 -16.91 -7.95
CA GLU A 490 29.71 -17.49 -9.11
C GLU A 490 30.71 -16.52 -9.78
N THR A 491 31.89 -17.05 -10.11
CA THR A 491 32.89 -16.34 -10.93
C THR A 491 32.92 -16.97 -12.31
N TYR A 492 32.67 -16.16 -13.34
CA TYR A 492 32.64 -16.62 -14.73
C TYR A 492 33.99 -16.42 -15.43
N SER A 493 34.26 -17.24 -16.43
CA SER A 493 35.42 -17.12 -17.31
C SER A 493 35.00 -17.19 -18.77
N THR A 494 35.72 -16.48 -19.64
CA THR A 494 35.53 -16.56 -21.08
C THR A 494 35.82 -17.96 -21.60
N GLU A 495 34.84 -18.57 -22.26
CA GLU A 495 35.03 -19.74 -23.12
C GLU A 495 35.05 -19.29 -24.59
N PRO A 496 36.08 -19.61 -25.39
CA PRO A 496 36.13 -19.23 -26.80
C PRO A 496 35.23 -20.15 -27.67
N ASN A 497 34.83 -19.66 -28.85
CA ASN A 497 34.06 -20.43 -29.83
C ASN A 497 32.67 -20.89 -29.35
N VAL A 498 32.00 -20.13 -28.48
CA VAL A 498 30.65 -20.45 -27.99
C VAL A 498 29.63 -19.34 -28.23
N HIS A 499 28.36 -19.74 -28.29
CA HIS A 499 27.19 -18.87 -28.24
C HIS A 499 26.51 -19.00 -26.87
N TYR A 500 26.19 -17.89 -26.20
CA TYR A 500 25.48 -17.93 -24.92
C TYR A 500 23.98 -17.68 -25.11
N VAL A 501 23.15 -18.50 -24.45
CA VAL A 501 21.70 -18.36 -24.48
C VAL A 501 21.12 -18.44 -23.07
N THR A 502 20.11 -17.61 -22.80
CA THR A 502 19.29 -17.72 -21.59
C THR A 502 17.81 -17.85 -21.92
N PHE A 503 17.05 -18.49 -21.03
CA PHE A 503 15.61 -18.65 -21.11
C PHE A 503 14.95 -17.89 -19.95
N ILE A 504 13.88 -17.14 -20.22
CA ILE A 504 13.14 -16.37 -19.20
C ILE A 504 11.65 -16.68 -19.30
N MET A 505 11.04 -17.09 -18.18
CA MET A 505 9.60 -17.32 -18.11
C MET A 505 8.83 -15.99 -18.15
N SER A 506 7.77 -15.95 -18.95
CA SER A 506 6.97 -14.75 -19.22
C SER A 506 5.84 -14.48 -18.22
N ASP A 507 5.18 -13.32 -18.39
CA ASP A 507 3.89 -12.94 -17.78
C ASP A 507 3.90 -12.80 -16.25
N MET A 508 5.06 -12.78 -15.62
CA MET A 508 5.16 -12.65 -14.15
C MET A 508 5.02 -11.19 -13.66
N ASP A 509 4.69 -10.25 -14.55
CA ASP A 509 4.03 -8.96 -14.21
C ASP A 509 2.58 -9.19 -13.73
N ASN A 510 1.95 -10.30 -14.15
CA ASN A 510 0.71 -10.80 -13.59
C ASN A 510 0.97 -11.46 -12.24
N THR A 511 0.88 -10.66 -11.17
CA THR A 511 1.09 -11.09 -9.79
C THR A 511 0.11 -12.17 -9.31
N GLU A 512 -0.99 -12.44 -10.02
CA GLU A 512 -1.81 -13.64 -9.80
C GLU A 512 -0.98 -14.91 -9.92
N LEU A 513 -0.06 -15.00 -10.89
CA LEU A 513 0.81 -16.16 -11.07
C LEU A 513 1.71 -16.39 -9.86
N LEU A 514 2.22 -15.30 -9.31
CA LEU A 514 3.13 -15.29 -8.16
C LEU A 514 2.42 -15.60 -6.84
N THR A 515 1.08 -15.51 -6.81
CA THR A 515 0.25 -15.83 -5.64
C THR A 515 -0.58 -17.10 -5.82
N SER A 516 -0.34 -17.86 -6.91
CA SER A 516 -1.16 -19.02 -7.29
C SER A 516 -0.36 -20.31 -7.28
N GLY A 517 -0.67 -21.20 -6.33
CA GLY A 517 -0.29 -22.61 -6.31
C GLY A 517 -0.75 -23.39 -7.54
N ALA A 518 -1.82 -22.96 -8.22
CA ALA A 518 -2.27 -23.59 -9.46
C ALA A 518 -1.30 -23.35 -10.63
N TRP A 519 -0.55 -22.24 -10.60
CA TRP A 519 0.52 -21.96 -11.56
C TRP A 519 1.89 -22.40 -11.01
N PHE A 520 2.19 -22.09 -9.75
CA PHE A 520 3.46 -22.40 -9.10
C PHE A 520 3.81 -23.88 -9.18
N ASN A 521 2.86 -24.78 -8.91
CA ASN A 521 3.14 -26.22 -8.88
C ASN A 521 3.52 -26.81 -10.24
N PRO A 522 2.71 -26.65 -11.31
CA PRO A 522 3.07 -27.21 -12.61
C PRO A 522 4.24 -26.50 -13.29
N ASN A 523 4.54 -25.23 -12.96
CA ASN A 523 5.58 -24.45 -13.64
C ASN A 523 6.85 -24.31 -12.81
N TYR A 524 6.77 -23.61 -11.67
CA TYR A 524 7.94 -23.37 -10.84
C TYR A 524 8.38 -24.65 -10.11
N ASN A 525 7.47 -25.42 -9.53
CA ASN A 525 7.80 -26.71 -8.91
C ASN A 525 7.85 -27.88 -9.92
N HIS A 526 8.06 -27.58 -11.20
CA HIS A 526 8.12 -28.59 -12.25
C HIS A 526 9.29 -29.58 -12.02
N PRO A 527 9.14 -30.89 -12.31
CA PRO A 527 10.18 -31.90 -12.05
C PRO A 527 11.53 -31.66 -12.73
N ARG A 528 11.57 -30.83 -13.77
CA ARG A 528 12.82 -30.43 -14.46
C ARG A 528 13.49 -29.18 -13.90
N ARG A 529 12.87 -28.44 -12.98
CA ARG A 529 13.53 -27.27 -12.40
C ARG A 529 14.82 -27.71 -11.69
N GLY A 530 15.90 -26.97 -11.93
CA GLY A 530 17.24 -27.31 -11.47
C GLY A 530 18.04 -28.22 -12.42
N ALA A 531 17.45 -28.72 -13.51
CA ALA A 531 18.19 -29.49 -14.52
C ALA A 531 19.00 -28.61 -15.49
N PHE A 532 18.62 -27.33 -15.63
CA PHE A 532 19.24 -26.33 -16.49
C PHE A 532 19.01 -24.92 -15.93
N ASN A 533 19.82 -23.97 -16.37
CA ASN A 533 19.71 -22.56 -16.00
C ASN A 533 18.40 -21.95 -16.53
N MET A 534 17.67 -21.26 -15.65
CA MET A 534 16.37 -20.66 -15.96
C MET A 534 16.21 -19.28 -15.31
N GLY A 535 15.72 -18.32 -16.09
CA GLY A 535 15.30 -17.00 -15.64
C GLY A 535 13.80 -16.98 -15.31
N TRP A 536 13.44 -16.26 -14.25
CA TRP A 536 12.07 -16.04 -13.81
C TRP A 536 11.84 -14.55 -13.60
N ALA A 537 10.86 -13.97 -14.30
CA ALA A 537 10.46 -12.60 -14.03
C ALA A 537 9.81 -12.50 -12.64
N MET A 538 10.00 -11.38 -11.95
CA MET A 538 9.44 -11.11 -10.63
C MET A 538 8.93 -9.68 -10.62
N SER A 539 7.62 -9.50 -10.41
CA SER A 539 7.07 -8.16 -10.29
C SER A 539 7.56 -7.49 -9.01
N PRO A 540 8.24 -6.32 -9.08
CA PRO A 540 8.79 -5.67 -7.89
C PRO A 540 7.74 -5.27 -6.86
N VAL A 541 6.46 -5.07 -7.26
CA VAL A 541 5.36 -4.81 -6.30
C VAL A 541 5.12 -5.96 -5.33
N MET A 542 5.57 -7.18 -5.65
CA MET A 542 5.44 -8.33 -4.75
C MET A 542 6.23 -8.15 -3.46
N PHE A 543 7.36 -7.45 -3.49
CA PHE A 543 8.15 -7.17 -2.29
C PHE A 543 7.46 -6.21 -1.31
N LYS A 544 6.34 -5.60 -1.75
CA LYS A 544 5.43 -4.79 -0.93
C LYS A 544 4.12 -5.52 -0.62
N ASN A 545 3.42 -5.97 -1.66
CA ASN A 545 2.04 -6.43 -1.56
C ASN A 545 1.91 -7.90 -1.17
N ALA A 546 2.95 -8.72 -1.39
CA ALA A 546 2.95 -10.13 -1.02
C ALA A 546 4.39 -10.66 -0.78
N PRO A 547 5.13 -10.07 0.20
CA PRO A 547 6.55 -10.37 0.40
C PRO A 547 6.82 -11.84 0.74
N THR A 548 5.90 -12.53 1.43
CA THR A 548 6.03 -13.97 1.73
C THR A 548 5.86 -14.84 0.49
N ALA A 549 5.00 -14.43 -0.45
CA ALA A 549 4.85 -15.13 -1.72
C ALA A 549 6.13 -14.99 -2.55
N ALA A 550 6.69 -13.78 -2.65
CA ALA A 550 7.99 -13.56 -3.28
C ALA A 550 9.11 -14.37 -2.59
N GLU A 551 9.19 -14.35 -1.26
CA GLU A 551 10.21 -15.06 -0.49
C GLU A 551 10.16 -16.55 -0.78
N LYS A 552 8.97 -17.14 -0.91
CA LYS A 552 8.81 -18.56 -1.22
C LYS A 552 9.52 -18.96 -2.51
N PHE A 553 9.49 -18.12 -3.55
CA PHE A 553 10.27 -18.35 -4.77
C PHE A 553 11.77 -18.38 -4.47
N TYR A 554 12.29 -17.39 -3.73
CA TYR A 554 13.71 -17.28 -3.39
C TYR A 554 14.18 -18.44 -2.51
N ARG A 555 13.45 -18.75 -1.45
CA ARG A 555 13.75 -19.83 -0.51
C ARG A 555 13.79 -21.18 -1.21
N THR A 556 12.86 -21.43 -2.13
CA THR A 556 12.76 -22.69 -2.86
C THR A 556 13.55 -22.71 -4.17
N ALA A 557 14.24 -21.63 -4.55
CA ALA A 557 15.13 -21.56 -5.71
C ALA A 557 16.22 -22.65 -5.68
N SER A 558 16.55 -23.19 -6.85
CA SER A 558 17.77 -23.98 -7.06
C SER A 558 18.97 -23.05 -7.31
N ASP A 559 20.17 -23.62 -7.45
CA ASP A 559 21.38 -22.92 -7.92
C ASP A 559 21.35 -22.62 -9.43
N LYS A 560 20.24 -22.95 -10.11
CA LYS A 560 20.01 -22.70 -11.54
C LYS A 560 18.90 -21.69 -11.81
N ASP A 561 18.25 -21.19 -10.76
CA ASP A 561 17.19 -20.20 -10.88
C ASP A 561 17.74 -18.78 -10.69
N CYS A 562 17.38 -17.89 -11.59
CA CYS A 562 17.74 -16.47 -11.56
C CYS A 562 16.48 -15.63 -11.72
N PHE A 563 16.36 -14.59 -10.91
CA PHE A 563 15.22 -13.67 -10.92
C PHE A 563 15.60 -12.34 -11.57
N VAL A 564 14.70 -11.83 -12.39
CA VAL A 564 14.79 -10.55 -13.08
C VAL A 564 13.50 -9.77 -12.84
N THR A 565 13.46 -8.44 -13.01
CA THR A 565 12.18 -7.72 -12.86
C THR A 565 11.18 -8.13 -13.95
N CYS A 566 9.91 -7.78 -13.84
CA CYS A 566 8.92 -8.01 -14.89
C CYS A 566 8.86 -6.86 -15.92
N LEU A 567 8.09 -7.07 -16.98
CA LEU A 567 7.75 -6.02 -17.96
C LEU A 567 6.84 -4.97 -17.29
N SER A 568 7.08 -3.67 -17.38
CA SER A 568 8.31 -2.96 -17.78
C SER A 568 8.84 -2.17 -16.56
N GLY A 569 9.36 -2.87 -15.55
CA GLY A 569 9.78 -2.26 -14.28
C GLY A 569 8.89 -2.67 -13.11
N MET A 570 8.20 -1.71 -12.47
CA MET A 570 7.31 -2.00 -11.32
C MET A 570 6.12 -2.89 -11.71
N GLY A 571 5.70 -2.82 -12.95
CA GLY A 571 4.56 -3.55 -13.51
C GLY A 571 4.39 -3.19 -14.99
N PHE A 572 3.37 -3.73 -15.64
CA PHE A 572 3.29 -3.62 -17.10
C PHE A 572 2.89 -2.21 -17.56
N MET A 573 3.69 -1.64 -18.48
CA MET A 573 3.50 -0.31 -19.07
C MET A 573 4.33 -0.18 -20.35
N TYR A 574 4.05 0.84 -21.16
CA TYR A 574 4.85 1.25 -22.33
C TYR A 574 5.64 2.54 -22.03
N PRO A 575 6.90 2.46 -21.61
CA PRO A 575 7.63 3.61 -21.07
C PRO A 575 7.70 4.82 -22.01
N SER A 576 7.64 4.63 -23.33
CA SER A 576 7.57 5.72 -24.31
C SER A 576 6.32 6.59 -24.24
N GLU A 577 5.22 6.07 -23.70
CA GLU A 577 3.95 6.79 -23.58
C GLU A 577 3.83 7.56 -22.25
N MET A 578 4.79 7.35 -21.34
CA MET A 578 4.84 8.03 -20.05
C MET A 578 5.55 9.39 -20.17
N SER A 579 5.10 10.38 -19.40
CA SER A 579 5.83 11.66 -19.33
C SER A 579 7.24 11.45 -18.76
N GLN A 580 8.23 12.24 -19.21
CA GLN A 580 9.62 12.11 -18.73
C GLN A 580 9.73 12.21 -17.21
N ALA A 581 8.98 13.13 -16.58
CA ALA A 581 9.01 13.32 -15.14
C ALA A 581 8.47 12.08 -14.39
N THR A 582 7.38 11.49 -14.90
CA THR A 582 6.80 10.27 -14.33
C THR A 582 7.73 9.08 -14.53
N LEU A 583 8.35 8.94 -15.70
CA LEU A 583 9.28 7.85 -15.99
C LEU A 583 10.53 7.90 -15.09
N ASN A 584 11.08 9.10 -14.85
CA ASN A 584 12.19 9.28 -13.93
C ASN A 584 11.80 8.87 -12.50
N LYS A 585 10.61 9.27 -12.04
CA LYS A 585 10.07 8.88 -10.73
C LYS A 585 9.84 7.37 -10.64
N HIS A 586 9.35 6.75 -11.72
CA HIS A 586 9.19 5.30 -11.81
C HIS A 586 10.53 4.58 -11.66
N CYS A 587 11.55 4.98 -12.42
CA CYS A 587 12.87 4.36 -12.39
C CYS A 587 13.56 4.53 -11.03
N GLN A 588 13.39 5.68 -10.37
CA GLN A 588 13.89 5.88 -9.01
C GLN A 588 13.25 4.89 -8.02
N GLN A 589 11.94 4.70 -8.06
CA GLN A 589 11.26 3.72 -7.21
C GLN A 589 11.65 2.29 -7.56
N LEU A 590 11.73 1.97 -8.86
CA LEU A 590 12.17 0.68 -9.35
C LEU A 590 13.55 0.33 -8.79
N GLY A 591 14.50 1.27 -8.78
CA GLY A 591 15.82 1.07 -8.19
C GLY A 591 15.78 0.62 -6.72
N ASN A 592 14.90 1.20 -5.91
CA ASN A 592 14.73 0.79 -4.50
C ASN A 592 14.17 -0.63 -4.38
N TYR A 593 13.18 -0.99 -5.21
CA TYR A 593 12.64 -2.35 -5.20
C TYR A 593 13.62 -3.37 -5.76
N MET A 594 14.38 -3.01 -6.79
CA MET A 594 15.45 -3.84 -7.34
C MET A 594 16.51 -4.13 -6.28
N GLN A 595 16.91 -3.12 -5.50
CA GLN A 595 17.82 -3.31 -4.38
C GLN A 595 17.23 -4.22 -3.29
N ARG A 596 15.98 -3.99 -2.88
CA ARG A 596 15.29 -4.81 -1.87
C ARG A 596 15.15 -6.27 -2.31
N GLY A 597 14.81 -6.46 -3.58
CA GLY A 597 14.52 -7.75 -4.18
C GLY A 597 15.74 -8.49 -4.70
N ASP A 598 16.94 -7.92 -4.62
CA ASP A 598 18.11 -8.49 -5.29
C ASP A 598 17.83 -8.76 -6.78
N LEU A 599 17.40 -7.74 -7.51
CA LEU A 599 17.13 -7.82 -8.96
C LEU A 599 18.08 -6.88 -9.69
N ARG A 600 18.88 -7.39 -10.62
CA ARG A 600 19.90 -6.61 -11.35
C ARG A 600 19.59 -6.42 -12.83
N ILE A 601 18.57 -7.08 -13.35
CA ILE A 601 18.17 -7.01 -14.75
C ILE A 601 16.70 -6.63 -14.80
N THR A 602 16.36 -5.68 -15.67
CA THR A 602 14.96 -5.33 -15.93
C THR A 602 14.53 -5.74 -17.32
N LEU A 603 13.32 -6.30 -17.43
CA LEU A 603 12.68 -6.40 -18.74
C LEU A 603 11.96 -5.09 -19.06
N VAL A 604 11.97 -4.70 -20.33
CA VAL A 604 11.22 -3.56 -20.86
C VAL A 604 10.53 -4.01 -22.15
N GLN A 605 9.24 -3.72 -22.27
CA GLN A 605 8.49 -3.85 -23.51
C GLN A 605 7.96 -2.49 -23.96
N ASP A 606 8.07 -2.23 -25.24
CA ASP A 606 7.58 -1.02 -25.89
C ASP A 606 7.29 -1.33 -27.37
N TRP A 607 6.63 -0.41 -28.08
CA TRP A 607 6.32 -0.54 -29.50
C TRP A 607 7.10 0.45 -30.38
N SER A 608 8.03 1.18 -29.77
CA SER A 608 8.83 2.21 -30.42
C SER A 608 10.14 1.66 -31.00
N THR A 609 10.58 2.22 -32.13
CA THR A 609 11.89 1.93 -32.70
C THR A 609 13.01 2.49 -31.81
N ILE A 610 14.07 1.72 -31.61
CA ILE A 610 15.23 2.16 -30.83
C ILE A 610 16.13 3.10 -31.65
N ASP A 611 15.92 4.41 -31.49
CA ASP A 611 16.77 5.45 -32.04
C ASP A 611 17.44 6.29 -30.92
N SER A 612 18.24 7.29 -31.30
CA SER A 612 18.93 8.14 -30.32
C SER A 612 17.97 8.91 -29.41
N ALA A 613 16.76 9.27 -29.88
CA ALA A 613 15.78 9.97 -29.07
C ALA A 613 15.15 9.02 -28.05
N TYR A 614 14.79 7.81 -28.48
CA TYR A 614 14.28 6.76 -27.60
C TYR A 614 15.31 6.38 -26.52
N LEU A 615 16.57 6.20 -26.91
CA LEU A 615 17.66 5.91 -25.96
C LEU A 615 17.76 6.99 -24.88
N ASN A 616 17.75 8.28 -25.26
CA ASN A 616 17.92 9.38 -24.33
C ASN A 616 16.69 9.67 -23.47
N ASN A 617 15.48 9.51 -24.01
CA ASN A 617 14.25 9.89 -23.31
C ASN A 617 13.64 8.72 -22.53
N VAL A 618 13.78 7.49 -23.03
CA VAL A 618 13.11 6.31 -22.48
C VAL A 618 14.09 5.38 -21.76
N MET A 619 15.24 5.07 -22.37
CA MET A 619 16.19 4.11 -21.78
C MET A 619 17.13 4.73 -20.76
N ALA A 620 17.50 6.01 -20.90
CA ALA A 620 18.40 6.68 -19.96
C ALA A 620 17.93 6.64 -18.49
N PRO A 621 16.65 6.93 -18.18
CA PRO A 621 16.16 6.83 -16.79
C PRO A 621 16.35 5.46 -16.15
N TYR A 622 16.19 4.37 -16.92
CA TYR A 622 16.50 3.02 -16.43
C TYR A 622 18.00 2.84 -16.21
N MET A 623 18.82 3.26 -17.18
CA MET A 623 20.27 3.07 -17.11
C MET A 623 20.95 3.85 -15.98
N GLU A 624 20.32 4.91 -15.48
CA GLU A 624 20.75 5.64 -14.29
C GLU A 624 20.50 4.89 -12.97
N ILE A 625 19.73 3.80 -12.97
CA ILE A 625 19.52 2.98 -11.77
C ILE A 625 20.83 2.27 -11.39
N ASP A 626 21.42 2.62 -10.25
CA ASP A 626 22.71 2.07 -9.80
C ASP A 626 22.72 0.55 -9.65
N HIS A 627 21.61 -0.05 -9.21
CA HIS A 627 21.50 -1.50 -9.01
C HIS A 627 21.21 -2.29 -10.30
N LEU A 628 20.94 -1.60 -11.42
CA LEU A 628 20.64 -2.21 -12.71
C LEU A 628 21.94 -2.47 -13.50
N ASP A 629 22.18 -3.72 -13.88
CA ASP A 629 23.30 -4.16 -14.71
C ASP A 629 22.94 -4.22 -16.21
N ALA A 630 21.69 -4.55 -16.57
CA ALA A 630 21.28 -4.65 -17.99
C ALA A 630 19.76 -4.53 -18.20
N ILE A 631 19.36 -4.11 -19.40
CA ILE A 631 17.96 -4.17 -19.87
C ILE A 631 17.81 -5.32 -20.87
N ILE A 632 16.79 -6.14 -20.68
CA ILE A 632 16.29 -7.06 -21.71
C ILE A 632 15.07 -6.41 -22.36
N PHE A 633 15.14 -6.17 -23.67
CA PHE A 633 14.19 -5.32 -24.38
C PHE A 633 13.38 -6.11 -25.42
N ASP A 634 12.06 -6.02 -25.33
CA ASP A 634 11.13 -6.38 -26.39
C ASP A 634 10.58 -5.10 -27.02
N ASP A 635 11.00 -4.82 -28.25
CA ASP A 635 10.66 -3.57 -28.93
C ASP A 635 9.42 -3.70 -29.84
N GLY A 636 8.74 -4.86 -29.82
CA GLY A 636 7.54 -5.21 -30.58
C GLY A 636 7.67 -5.17 -32.11
N SER A 637 8.65 -4.43 -32.61
CA SER A 637 8.97 -4.08 -33.98
C SER A 637 10.19 -4.85 -34.51
N GLN A 638 10.92 -5.53 -33.62
CA GLN A 638 12.16 -6.28 -33.86
C GLN A 638 13.25 -5.44 -34.53
N SER A 639 13.29 -4.14 -34.23
CA SER A 639 14.28 -3.19 -34.75
C SER A 639 15.66 -3.41 -34.13
N LEU A 640 15.73 -3.80 -32.85
CA LEU A 640 16.96 -4.15 -32.17
C LEU A 640 17.39 -5.59 -32.49
N THR A 641 18.25 -5.74 -33.49
CA THR A 641 18.67 -7.08 -33.94
C THR A 641 19.76 -7.70 -33.08
N ARG A 642 20.49 -6.92 -32.27
CA ARG A 642 21.62 -7.39 -31.43
C ARG A 642 21.81 -6.54 -30.18
N PRO A 643 22.51 -7.06 -29.15
CA PRO A 643 22.88 -6.26 -27.99
C PRO A 643 23.64 -5.00 -28.41
N ILE A 644 23.39 -3.92 -27.66
CA ILE A 644 24.09 -2.64 -27.80
C ILE A 644 24.53 -2.14 -26.42
N TRP A 645 25.59 -1.33 -26.40
CA TRP A 645 26.02 -0.62 -25.21
C TRP A 645 25.38 0.75 -25.15
N TYR A 646 24.81 1.09 -23.99
CA TYR A 646 24.31 2.43 -23.71
C TYR A 646 24.61 2.78 -22.25
N MET A 647 25.23 3.94 -22.02
CA MET A 647 25.64 4.39 -20.67
C MET A 647 26.43 3.35 -19.86
N GLY A 648 27.28 2.55 -20.53
CA GLY A 648 28.11 1.53 -19.87
C GLY A 648 27.36 0.24 -19.47
N LYS A 649 26.10 0.08 -19.89
CA LYS A 649 25.26 -1.09 -19.64
C LYS A 649 24.70 -1.66 -20.95
N PRO A 650 24.55 -2.99 -21.09
CA PRO A 650 23.99 -3.58 -22.30
C PRO A 650 22.46 -3.48 -22.32
N ILE A 651 21.90 -3.16 -23.49
CA ILE A 651 20.50 -3.39 -23.87
C ILE A 651 20.48 -4.63 -24.76
N ILE A 652 19.77 -5.67 -24.35
CA ILE A 652 19.79 -7.01 -24.95
C ILE A 652 18.41 -7.29 -25.56
N PRO A 653 18.29 -7.51 -26.88
CA PRO A 653 16.99 -7.80 -27.48
C PRO A 653 16.48 -9.20 -27.13
N MET A 654 15.17 -9.29 -26.88
CA MET A 654 14.43 -10.54 -26.75
C MET A 654 14.20 -11.16 -28.14
N ARG A 655 15.20 -11.90 -28.63
CA ARG A 655 15.29 -12.35 -30.04
C ARG A 655 14.37 -13.52 -30.40
N HIS A 656 14.00 -14.33 -29.42
CA HIS A 656 13.30 -15.58 -29.66
C HIS A 656 12.19 -15.78 -28.63
N ALA A 657 11.12 -16.43 -29.03
CA ALA A 657 10.04 -16.83 -28.14
C ALA A 657 9.71 -18.31 -28.36
N LEU A 658 9.67 -19.09 -27.28
CA LEU A 658 8.94 -20.34 -27.23
C LEU A 658 7.49 -19.98 -26.92
N TRP A 659 6.64 -20.04 -27.94
CA TRP A 659 5.25 -19.60 -27.86
C TRP A 659 4.46 -20.25 -28.99
N GLU A 660 3.34 -20.88 -28.67
CA GLU A 660 2.40 -21.40 -29.69
C GLU A 660 2.10 -20.37 -30.80
N GLY A 661 2.21 -20.80 -32.05
CA GLY A 661 2.02 -19.93 -33.22
C GLY A 661 3.22 -19.04 -33.60
N ILE A 662 4.21 -18.89 -32.70
CA ILE A 662 5.41 -18.06 -32.95
C ILE A 662 6.68 -18.91 -33.04
N GLY A 663 6.95 -19.75 -32.04
CA GLY A 663 8.17 -20.55 -31.96
C GLY A 663 7.97 -21.90 -31.26
N THR A 664 8.60 -22.92 -31.84
CA THR A 664 8.68 -24.29 -31.34
C THR A 664 10.09 -24.60 -30.87
N SER A 665 10.30 -25.65 -30.08
CA SER A 665 11.64 -26.07 -29.65
C SER A 665 12.60 -26.25 -30.83
N SER A 666 12.17 -26.90 -31.91
CA SER A 666 13.00 -27.10 -33.10
C SER A 666 13.31 -25.80 -33.85
N SER A 667 12.33 -24.91 -34.02
CA SER A 667 12.56 -23.66 -34.76
C SER A 667 13.43 -22.68 -33.97
N VAL A 668 13.26 -22.63 -32.65
CA VAL A 668 14.07 -21.78 -31.77
C VAL A 668 15.50 -22.31 -31.70
N ALA A 669 15.70 -23.61 -31.48
CA ALA A 669 17.03 -24.22 -31.48
C ALA A 669 17.77 -24.01 -32.82
N ALA A 670 17.09 -24.24 -33.95
CA ALA A 670 17.69 -24.00 -35.26
C ALA A 670 18.08 -22.53 -35.49
N ALA A 671 17.29 -21.58 -34.98
CA ALA A 671 17.60 -20.17 -35.06
C ALA A 671 18.81 -19.77 -34.20
N ILE A 672 18.98 -20.40 -33.04
CA ILE A 672 20.14 -20.21 -32.16
C ILE A 672 21.41 -20.84 -32.76
N ASN A 673 21.34 -22.09 -33.24
CA ASN A 673 22.50 -22.79 -33.83
C ASN A 673 23.02 -22.08 -35.11
N ALA A 674 22.18 -21.30 -35.78
CA ALA A 674 22.59 -20.48 -36.93
C ALA A 674 23.35 -19.18 -36.54
N LYS A 675 23.46 -18.85 -35.25
CA LYS A 675 24.12 -17.63 -34.79
C LYS A 675 25.65 -17.79 -34.69
N PRO A 676 26.40 -16.68 -34.69
CA PRO A 676 27.83 -16.71 -34.42
C PRO A 676 28.13 -17.29 -33.03
N THR A 677 29.30 -17.89 -32.92
CA THR A 677 29.84 -18.50 -31.70
C THR A 677 31.15 -17.81 -31.31
N GLU A 678 31.23 -16.50 -31.52
CA GLU A 678 32.39 -15.69 -31.18
C GLU A 678 32.01 -14.79 -30.00
N PRO A 679 32.39 -15.10 -28.74
CA PRO A 679 31.95 -14.36 -27.57
C PRO A 679 32.26 -12.87 -27.59
N THR A 680 33.29 -12.46 -28.34
CA THR A 680 33.65 -11.04 -28.55
C THR A 680 32.75 -10.32 -29.57
N ALA A 681 31.83 -11.04 -30.21
CA ALA A 681 30.79 -10.48 -31.06
C ALA A 681 29.45 -10.46 -30.30
N LEU A 682 28.83 -9.29 -30.20
CA LEU A 682 27.53 -9.11 -29.52
C LEU A 682 26.41 -9.98 -30.13
N ASP A 683 26.56 -10.43 -31.38
CA ASP A 683 25.61 -11.36 -32.00
C ASP A 683 25.59 -12.77 -31.40
N SER A 684 26.60 -13.13 -30.60
CA SER A 684 26.77 -14.43 -29.98
C SER A 684 26.02 -14.61 -28.64
N TYR A 685 25.02 -13.75 -28.40
CA TYR A 685 24.19 -13.75 -27.19
C TYR A 685 22.70 -13.74 -27.58
N SER A 686 21.91 -14.63 -26.99
CA SER A 686 20.48 -14.74 -27.25
C SER A 686 19.65 -14.84 -25.96
N VAL A 687 18.50 -14.19 -25.97
CA VAL A 687 17.46 -14.34 -24.94
C VAL A 687 16.26 -15.00 -25.58
N VAL A 688 15.75 -16.04 -24.93
CA VAL A 688 14.53 -16.76 -25.31
C VAL A 688 13.46 -16.51 -24.26
N TYR A 689 12.35 -15.90 -24.66
CA TYR A 689 11.18 -15.76 -23.79
C TYR A 689 10.31 -17.01 -23.87
N VAL A 690 9.87 -17.51 -22.72
CA VAL A 690 9.08 -18.75 -22.62
C VAL A 690 7.67 -18.36 -22.22
N HIS A 691 6.75 -18.48 -23.17
CA HIS A 691 5.36 -18.08 -22.96
C HIS A 691 4.65 -19.05 -22.01
N THR A 692 4.44 -18.61 -20.78
CA THR A 692 4.02 -19.47 -19.66
C THR A 692 2.68 -20.17 -19.88
N TRP A 693 1.80 -19.62 -20.72
CA TRP A 693 0.48 -20.18 -20.96
C TRP A 693 0.47 -21.31 -21.99
N THR A 694 1.49 -21.42 -22.84
CA THR A 694 1.53 -22.43 -23.91
C THR A 694 2.80 -23.27 -23.93
N ARG A 695 3.76 -22.99 -23.03
CA ARG A 695 5.04 -23.68 -22.91
C ARG A 695 5.42 -23.89 -21.46
N ASP A 696 6.14 -24.99 -21.20
CA ASP A 696 6.66 -25.34 -19.88
C ASP A 696 8.16 -25.70 -19.94
N LEU A 697 8.68 -26.27 -18.85
CA LEU A 697 10.08 -26.67 -18.75
C LEU A 697 10.41 -27.94 -19.57
N ASP A 698 9.43 -28.74 -20.00
CA ASP A 698 9.66 -29.83 -20.96
C ASP A 698 9.97 -29.25 -22.35
N ASP A 699 9.27 -28.19 -22.79
CA ASP A 699 9.56 -27.49 -24.05
C ASP A 699 10.95 -26.84 -24.05
N VAL A 700 11.33 -26.22 -22.93
CA VAL A 700 12.68 -25.64 -22.74
C VAL A 700 13.72 -26.74 -22.83
N PHE A 701 13.55 -27.84 -22.09
CA PHE A 701 14.46 -28.98 -22.14
C PHE A 701 14.58 -29.56 -23.55
N ALA A 702 13.47 -29.75 -24.25
CA ALA A 702 13.47 -30.23 -25.64
C ALA A 702 14.19 -29.27 -26.60
N THR A 703 14.19 -27.96 -26.30
CA THR A 703 14.96 -26.97 -27.06
C THR A 703 16.45 -27.14 -26.80
N ILE A 704 16.85 -27.29 -25.54
CA ILE A 704 18.25 -27.47 -25.12
C ILE A 704 18.87 -28.71 -25.76
N GLU A 705 18.15 -29.83 -25.81
CA GLU A 705 18.61 -31.08 -26.45
C GLU A 705 18.86 -30.95 -27.96
N LEU A 706 18.37 -29.89 -28.60
CA LEU A 706 18.57 -29.61 -30.02
C LEU A 706 19.64 -28.54 -30.29
N LEU A 707 20.23 -27.95 -29.25
CA LEU A 707 21.30 -26.96 -29.40
C LEU A 707 22.63 -27.64 -29.75
N ASP A 708 23.46 -26.95 -30.54
CA ASP A 708 24.78 -27.45 -30.91
C ASP A 708 25.74 -27.46 -29.69
N ASP A 709 26.77 -28.33 -29.71
CA ASP A 709 27.76 -28.50 -28.63
C ASP A 709 28.51 -27.22 -28.23
N ASN A 710 28.49 -26.19 -29.09
CA ASN A 710 29.10 -24.88 -28.85
C ASN A 710 28.11 -23.82 -28.35
N VAL A 711 26.89 -24.21 -27.97
CA VAL A 711 25.93 -23.32 -27.30
C VAL A 711 25.99 -23.56 -25.79
N ARG A 712 25.94 -22.49 -25.00
CA ARG A 712 25.94 -22.51 -23.53
C ARG A 712 24.64 -21.95 -23.00
N VAL A 713 23.89 -22.76 -22.28
CA VAL A 713 22.67 -22.33 -21.59
C VAL A 713 23.06 -21.77 -20.22
N VAL A 714 22.86 -20.48 -20.03
CA VAL A 714 23.31 -19.71 -18.87
C VAL A 714 22.16 -18.98 -18.19
N THR A 715 22.34 -18.56 -16.94
CA THR A 715 21.35 -17.68 -16.28
C THR A 715 21.34 -16.30 -16.95
N PRO A 716 20.27 -15.50 -16.79
CA PRO A 716 20.25 -14.12 -17.27
C PRO A 716 21.41 -13.27 -16.72
N GLU A 717 21.75 -13.40 -15.44
CA GLU A 717 22.90 -12.69 -14.87
C GLU A 717 24.24 -13.17 -15.45
N GLU A 718 24.44 -14.48 -15.62
CA GLU A 718 25.64 -15.00 -16.29
C GLU A 718 25.73 -14.49 -17.74
N LEU A 719 24.63 -14.45 -18.49
CA LEU A 719 24.59 -13.89 -19.85
C LEU A 719 25.12 -12.46 -19.87
N VAL A 720 24.64 -11.61 -18.94
CA VAL A 720 25.09 -10.22 -18.81
C VAL A 720 26.57 -10.15 -18.43
N GLN A 721 27.02 -10.95 -17.47
CA GLN A 721 28.43 -10.99 -17.07
C GLN A 721 29.34 -11.45 -18.21
N GLN A 722 28.93 -12.43 -19.02
CA GLN A 722 29.67 -12.85 -20.21
C GLN A 722 29.76 -11.74 -21.26
N ILE A 723 28.70 -10.94 -21.44
CA ILE A 723 28.77 -9.75 -22.31
C ILE A 723 29.82 -8.76 -21.79
N TYR A 724 29.82 -8.45 -20.49
CA TYR A 724 30.84 -7.59 -19.88
C TYR A 724 32.25 -8.16 -20.06
N LEU A 725 32.48 -9.42 -19.68
CA LEU A 725 33.80 -10.07 -19.74
C LEU A 725 34.40 -10.10 -21.15
N ASN A 726 33.55 -10.31 -22.17
CA ASN A 726 34.01 -10.53 -23.54
C ASN A 726 33.97 -9.26 -24.41
N ASN A 727 33.25 -8.21 -24.00
CA ASN A 727 32.99 -7.03 -24.85
C ASN A 727 33.28 -5.68 -24.17
N ALA A 728 33.55 -5.62 -22.86
CA ALA A 728 33.95 -4.37 -22.21
C ALA A 728 35.37 -3.99 -22.64
N ASN A 729 35.47 -2.99 -23.53
CA ASN A 729 36.71 -2.27 -23.86
C ASN A 729 36.57 -0.81 -23.46
#